data_AF-A0A067THJ2-F1
#
_entry.id   AF-A0A067THJ2-F1
#
_cell.length_a   1.000
_cell.length_b   1.000
_cell.length_c   1.000
_cell.angle_alpha   90.00
_cell.angle_beta   90.00
_cell.angle_gamma   90.00
#
_symmetry.space_group_name_H-M   'P 1'
#
loop_
_entity.id
_entity.type
_entity.pdbx_description
1 polymer ?
#
loop_
_entity_poly.entity_id
_entity_poly.type
_entity_poly.pdbx_seq_one_letter_code
_entity_poly.pdbx_strand_id
1 'polypeptide(L)'
;IKMTAPFTEASLKKLTVPQLKVLCKEKRLTGYSKLPKDPIIARLLEWQTKQVSSPASSREGYVLEGSLEIPATQTSHLRSITVPCSQLQPPQVDVSRIIAPDVPHEATIGCATTDNESRPAKGTRDTAVLLKRPRRDSETLPSSYPQTKKTRINVPLIAGYSATVPIHTRQLQATPALPVQASKSPIPDVEEKEKTSINDSGQGFNFPIKPQPLAQPAKFVQRRFKALIPAKNCGPGSPLTGVPSVTRYLDFPPEEQISLKTISLPPSLAQRKHVPTLSLILSGISLQDLKACALVSRSFRYSAYLSASRQLSRRFPGARLRDVLQRYPQKIINLWPYLHYRDQEVQTRKNFYETSFLFKTCKGLFEVDEHLWKSPDHERQANVAIRFLITRLFFLVSIGGDEYKRTEGTGVVISAEEVVGGEVWKIRYRSSSSIQTFYVLESTCEVIGNAEIPLHASTPSPTGLRADWWAYIQHKIGLQPQTNNGQHGGLSECIQWSNHEEYDVGISRLWLKRIEREGDSGVAKLTIARRYVFACVISNSISGSWRSSNEMAQDFDGRPLTYAPTREPTAKAQRINLFIPAHHHVESVHFTSSDGRCLHPAIAVVQTPGREYFILRDNGMQVGCEEEGIASVWMEILGCNQNGCVHP
;
A
#
# COMPACT_ATOMS: atom_id res chain seq x y z
N ILE A 1 34.29 25.25 18.75
CA ILE A 1 35.67 25.76 18.90
C ILE A 1 36.11 26.27 17.53
N LYS A 2 36.20 27.59 17.31
CA LYS A 2 36.75 28.12 16.04
C LYS A 2 38.27 28.01 16.10
N MET A 3 38.83 26.88 15.66
CA MET A 3 40.28 26.75 15.51
C MET A 3 40.70 27.42 14.21
N THR A 4 41.32 28.60 14.31
CA THR A 4 41.91 29.35 13.19
C THR A 4 43.35 28.91 12.89
N ALA A 5 43.93 28.03 13.70
CA ALA A 5 45.27 27.51 13.49
C ALA A 5 45.29 26.35 12.47
N PRO A 6 46.30 26.29 11.58
CA PRO A 6 46.51 25.14 10.70
C PRO A 6 46.65 23.85 11.52
N PHE A 7 46.05 22.75 11.05
CA PHE A 7 46.23 21.47 11.72
C PHE A 7 47.69 21.03 11.57
N THR A 8 48.29 20.66 12.69
CA THR A 8 49.58 19.95 12.69
C THR A 8 49.32 18.47 12.89
N GLU A 9 50.13 17.60 12.28
CA GLU A 9 50.00 16.14 12.44
C GLU A 9 50.01 15.73 13.93
N ALA A 10 50.85 16.38 14.74
CA ALA A 10 50.91 16.17 16.19
C ALA A 10 49.60 16.54 16.91
N SER A 11 48.90 17.60 16.49
CA SER A 11 47.59 17.98 17.04
C SER A 11 46.50 16.96 16.69
N LEU A 12 46.51 16.43 15.46
CA LEU A 12 45.53 15.44 15.00
C LEU A 12 45.77 14.06 15.64
N LYS A 13 47.03 13.67 15.89
CA LYS A 13 47.36 12.42 16.61
C LYS A 13 46.84 12.40 18.05
N LYS A 14 46.63 13.55 18.70
CA LYS A 14 46.04 13.64 20.05
C LYS A 14 44.53 13.39 20.06
N LEU A 15 43.86 13.51 18.92
CA LEU A 15 42.41 13.34 18.83
C LEU A 15 42.02 11.85 18.72
N THR A 16 40.85 11.52 19.23
CA THR A 16 40.24 10.19 19.09
C THR A 16 39.61 10.01 17.70
N VAL A 17 39.39 8.77 17.26
CA VAL A 17 38.76 8.48 15.96
C VAL A 17 37.38 9.17 15.82
N PRO A 18 36.49 9.18 16.83
CA PRO A 18 35.24 9.94 16.76
C PRO A 18 35.46 11.45 16.54
N GLN A 19 36.39 12.08 17.25
CA GLN A 19 36.70 13.50 17.08
C GLN A 19 37.24 13.83 15.69
N LEU A 20 38.10 12.95 15.14
CA LEU A 20 38.62 13.10 13.77
C LEU A 20 37.50 12.95 12.72
N LYS A 21 36.55 12.04 12.94
CA LYS A 21 35.36 11.89 12.07
C LYS A 21 34.45 13.13 12.12
N VAL A 22 34.29 13.75 13.29
CA VAL A 22 33.56 15.03 13.42
C VAL A 22 34.26 16.12 12.61
N LEU A 23 35.59 16.23 12.69
CA LEU A 23 36.36 17.18 11.88
C LEU A 23 36.20 16.91 10.37
N CYS A 24 36.22 15.66 9.93
CA CYS A 24 35.96 15.31 8.54
C CYS A 24 34.54 15.70 8.10
N LYS A 25 33.53 15.53 8.97
CA LYS A 25 32.14 15.97 8.72
C LYS A 25 32.07 17.49 8.58
N GLU A 26 32.70 18.24 9.49
CA GLU A 26 32.75 19.72 9.44
C GLU A 26 33.43 20.24 8.17
N LYS A 27 34.46 19.54 7.67
CA LYS A 27 35.18 19.87 6.43
C LYS A 27 34.55 19.27 5.16
N ARG A 28 33.40 18.60 5.27
CA ARG A 28 32.67 17.96 4.16
C ARG A 28 33.54 16.98 3.33
N LEU A 29 34.45 16.26 3.98
CA LEU A 29 35.22 15.18 3.34
C LEU A 29 34.33 13.95 3.18
N THR A 30 34.41 13.19 2.08
CA THR A 30 33.61 11.95 1.88
C THR A 30 34.46 10.68 2.04
N GLY A 31 33.88 9.52 2.33
CA GLY A 31 34.63 8.24 2.38
C GLY A 31 35.54 8.01 3.60
N TYR A 32 35.44 8.83 4.65
CA TYR A 32 36.25 8.71 5.87
C TYR A 32 35.67 7.73 6.92
N SER A 33 34.41 7.31 6.79
CA SER A 33 33.68 6.54 7.80
C SER A 33 34.28 5.16 8.11
N LYS A 34 34.95 4.54 7.13
CA LYS A 34 35.58 3.20 7.24
C LYS A 34 37.09 3.26 7.46
N LEU A 35 37.68 4.46 7.50
CA LEU A 35 39.12 4.62 7.63
C LEU A 35 39.57 4.46 9.10
N PRO A 36 40.71 3.79 9.36
CA PRO A 36 41.36 3.82 10.67
C PRO A 36 41.97 5.20 10.94
N LYS A 37 42.51 5.41 12.15
CA LYS A 37 42.96 6.73 12.63
C LYS A 37 43.95 7.43 11.69
N ASP A 38 45.02 6.73 11.28
CA ASP A 38 46.10 7.36 10.51
C ASP A 38 45.66 7.78 9.09
N PRO A 39 44.88 6.98 8.33
CA PRO A 39 44.31 7.43 7.05
C PRO A 39 43.33 8.61 7.16
N ILE A 40 42.60 8.75 8.28
CA ILE A 40 41.77 9.94 8.52
C ILE A 40 42.65 11.19 8.70
N ILE A 41 43.74 11.06 9.46
CA ILE A 41 44.71 12.15 9.67
C ILE A 41 45.34 12.56 8.32
N ALA A 42 45.76 11.59 7.50
CA ALA A 42 46.32 11.85 6.17
C ALA A 42 45.33 12.61 5.26
N ARG A 43 44.06 12.21 5.25
CA ARG A 43 42.96 12.88 4.52
C ARG A 43 42.76 14.34 4.96
N LEU A 44 42.83 14.62 6.26
CA LEU A 44 42.68 15.97 6.80
C LEU A 44 43.87 16.87 6.43
N LEU A 45 45.10 16.32 6.43
CA LEU A 45 46.30 17.03 6.00
C LEU A 45 46.29 17.30 4.49
N GLU A 46 45.90 16.32 3.67
CA GLU A 46 45.77 16.49 2.22
C GLU A 46 44.75 17.58 1.85
N TRP A 47 43.61 17.59 2.55
CA TRP A 47 42.60 18.65 2.39
C TRP A 47 43.16 20.03 2.71
N GLN A 48 43.96 20.15 3.76
CA GLN A 48 44.58 21.41 4.15
C GLN A 48 45.62 21.87 3.13
N THR A 49 46.44 20.97 2.57
CA THR A 49 47.39 21.30 1.50
C THR A 49 46.68 21.79 0.25
N LYS A 50 45.56 21.16 -0.13
CA LYS A 50 44.72 21.58 -1.28
C LYS A 50 44.13 22.98 -1.11
N GLN A 51 43.84 23.42 0.11
CA GLN A 51 43.35 24.77 0.38
C GLN A 51 44.44 25.84 0.22
N VAL A 52 45.70 25.49 0.49
CA VAL A 52 46.84 26.43 0.35
C VAL A 52 47.29 26.56 -1.11
N SER A 53 47.07 25.54 -1.93
CA SER A 53 47.52 25.52 -3.33
C SER A 53 46.55 26.10 -4.35
N SER A 54 45.45 26.75 -3.93
CA SER A 54 44.54 27.44 -4.87
C SER A 54 45.08 28.85 -5.16
N PRO A 55 45.65 29.13 -6.35
CA PRO A 55 46.22 30.44 -6.66
C PRO A 55 45.11 31.51 -6.65
N ALA A 56 45.38 32.60 -5.95
CA ALA A 56 44.52 33.77 -5.89
C ALA A 56 44.42 34.40 -7.29
N SER A 57 43.34 34.10 -8.01
CA SER A 57 42.94 34.83 -9.21
C SER A 57 42.44 36.22 -8.80
N SER A 58 43.32 37.22 -9.00
CA SER A 58 43.04 38.60 -9.43
C SER A 58 41.63 39.14 -9.20
N ARG A 59 41.50 39.98 -8.17
CA ARG A 59 40.40 40.95 -8.00
C ARG A 59 40.99 42.34 -8.25
N GLU A 60 41.00 42.77 -9.51
CA GLU A 60 41.25 44.17 -9.89
C GLU A 60 39.94 44.97 -9.79
N GLY A 61 40.04 46.14 -9.18
CA GLY A 61 38.92 47.05 -8.97
C GLY A 61 38.59 47.87 -10.20
N TYR A 62 37.31 48.16 -10.36
CA TYR A 62 36.84 49.30 -11.15
C TYR A 62 35.94 50.17 -10.26
N VAL A 63 36.39 51.40 -10.08
CA VAL A 63 35.61 52.54 -9.59
C VAL A 63 35.03 53.23 -10.82
N LEU A 64 33.71 53.44 -10.88
CA LEU A 64 33.17 54.63 -11.51
C LEU A 64 31.77 54.98 -11.00
N GLU A 65 31.68 56.26 -10.72
CA GLU A 65 30.61 57.13 -10.25
C GLU A 65 29.64 57.44 -11.42
N GLY A 66 28.34 57.60 -11.16
CA GLY A 66 27.39 57.97 -12.21
C GLY A 66 25.92 57.97 -11.77
N SER A 67 25.34 59.17 -11.80
CA SER A 67 24.03 59.59 -11.29
C SER A 67 22.87 59.41 -12.29
N LEU A 68 21.63 59.61 -11.79
CA LEU A 68 20.36 59.91 -12.51
C LEU A 68 19.77 58.76 -13.35
N GLU A 69 18.46 58.53 -13.49
CA GLU A 69 17.27 59.36 -13.34
C GLU A 69 16.04 58.42 -13.32
N ILE A 70 14.99 58.79 -12.59
CA ILE A 70 13.67 58.14 -12.60
C ILE A 70 12.77 58.96 -13.56
N PRO A 71 12.05 58.33 -14.50
CA PRO A 71 10.82 58.92 -15.00
C PRO A 71 9.59 58.12 -14.55
N ALA A 72 8.67 58.87 -13.97
CA ALA A 72 7.31 58.50 -13.68
C ALA A 72 6.43 58.54 -14.95
N THR A 73 5.15 58.16 -14.75
CA THR A 73 3.96 58.44 -15.58
C THR A 73 3.77 57.50 -16.79
N GLN A 74 2.60 56.94 -17.14
CA GLN A 74 1.21 57.41 -16.99
C GLN A 74 0.17 56.27 -16.93
N THR A 75 -0.86 56.55 -16.15
CA THR A 75 -2.23 56.05 -16.20
C THR A 75 -2.89 56.36 -17.56
N SER A 76 -3.68 55.45 -18.14
CA SER A 76 -5.07 55.73 -18.57
C SER A 76 -5.76 54.62 -19.39
N HIS A 77 -7.09 54.59 -19.20
CA HIS A 77 -8.18 54.14 -20.08
C HIS A 77 -8.62 52.66 -20.16
N LEU A 78 -9.70 52.42 -19.39
CA LEU A 78 -10.92 51.67 -19.73
C LEU A 78 -11.19 51.49 -21.23
N ARG A 79 -11.45 50.24 -21.64
CA ARG A 79 -12.57 49.90 -22.56
C ARG A 79 -13.03 48.46 -22.36
N SER A 80 -14.34 48.35 -22.20
CA SER A 80 -15.14 47.14 -22.14
C SER A 80 -15.20 46.49 -23.53
N ILE A 81 -14.87 45.20 -23.64
CA ILE A 81 -15.19 44.37 -24.81
C ILE A 81 -15.73 43.04 -24.32
N THR A 82 -16.96 42.76 -24.75
CA THR A 82 -17.75 41.56 -24.50
C THR A 82 -17.72 40.69 -25.76
N VAL A 83 -17.02 39.55 -25.79
CA VAL A 83 -17.28 38.43 -26.74
C VAL A 83 -16.60 37.12 -26.25
N PRO A 84 -16.88 35.91 -26.81
CA PRO A 84 -17.58 34.85 -26.09
C PRO A 84 -16.71 33.61 -25.79
N CYS A 85 -17.26 32.78 -24.90
CA CYS A 85 -16.78 31.47 -24.49
C CYS A 85 -16.59 30.51 -25.66
N SER A 86 -15.35 30.03 -25.90
CA SER A 86 -15.04 28.73 -26.52
C SER A 86 -13.56 28.36 -26.32
N GLN A 87 -13.33 27.13 -25.84
CA GLN A 87 -12.09 26.35 -25.89
C GLN A 87 -10.89 26.87 -25.07
N LEU A 88 -10.85 26.47 -23.79
CA LEU A 88 -9.63 26.43 -22.98
C LEU A 88 -8.92 25.09 -23.20
N GLN A 89 -7.79 25.12 -23.90
CA GLN A 89 -6.73 24.11 -23.73
C GLN A 89 -6.10 24.28 -22.34
N PRO A 90 -5.76 23.18 -21.63
CA PRO A 90 -5.05 23.29 -20.38
C PRO A 90 -3.62 23.81 -20.62
N PRO A 91 -3.07 24.65 -19.71
CA PRO A 91 -1.70 25.15 -19.82
C PRO A 91 -0.72 23.99 -19.72
N GLN A 92 0.20 23.90 -20.69
CA GLN A 92 1.36 23.03 -20.58
C GLN A 92 2.28 23.58 -19.50
N VAL A 93 2.34 22.89 -18.37
CA VAL A 93 3.34 23.12 -17.33
C VAL A 93 4.59 22.36 -17.76
N ASP A 94 5.68 23.09 -18.01
CA ASP A 94 6.98 22.51 -18.31
C ASP A 94 7.60 21.97 -17.01
N VAL A 95 7.59 20.64 -16.85
CA VAL A 95 8.06 19.89 -15.67
C VAL A 95 9.59 19.69 -15.69
N SER A 96 10.30 20.23 -16.69
CA SER A 96 11.72 19.97 -16.91
C SER A 96 12.67 20.67 -15.91
N ARG A 97 12.17 21.52 -15.00
CA ARG A 97 13.00 22.44 -14.19
C ARG A 97 13.18 22.10 -12.71
N ILE A 98 12.61 21.02 -12.20
CA ILE A 98 12.63 20.77 -10.75
C ILE A 98 13.98 20.19 -10.27
N ILE A 99 14.80 19.57 -11.14
CA ILE A 99 16.06 18.94 -10.70
C ILE A 99 17.15 19.09 -11.78
N ALA A 100 17.90 20.19 -11.78
CA ALA A 100 19.25 20.27 -12.34
C ALA A 100 19.96 21.55 -11.89
N PRO A 101 21.16 21.49 -11.30
CA PRO A 101 22.06 22.63 -11.23
C PRO A 101 22.84 22.77 -12.55
N ASP A 102 22.84 23.96 -13.13
CA ASP A 102 23.61 24.32 -14.33
C ASP A 102 25.12 24.11 -14.11
N VAL A 103 25.74 23.26 -14.94
CA VAL A 103 27.19 23.20 -15.14
C VAL A 103 27.47 23.22 -16.65
N PRO A 104 28.35 24.10 -17.17
CA PRO A 104 28.62 24.18 -18.60
C PRO A 104 29.45 23.00 -19.11
N HIS A 105 29.05 22.48 -20.27
CA HIS A 105 29.73 21.45 -21.06
C HIS A 105 31.04 21.94 -21.66
N GLU A 106 32.13 21.18 -21.47
CA GLU A 106 33.30 21.17 -22.36
C GLU A 106 33.40 19.87 -23.16
N ALA A 107 34.09 19.99 -24.29
CA ALA A 107 33.83 19.28 -25.53
C ALA A 107 34.45 17.88 -25.69
N THR A 108 33.70 17.07 -26.44
CA THR A 108 34.04 15.95 -27.30
C THR A 108 35.49 15.87 -27.82
N ILE A 109 36.14 14.73 -27.59
CA ILE A 109 37.11 14.13 -28.51
C ILE A 109 36.84 12.62 -28.56
N GLY A 110 36.48 12.11 -29.74
CA GLY A 110 36.42 10.68 -30.01
C GLY A 110 37.71 10.18 -30.66
N CYS A 111 38.00 8.88 -30.57
CA CYS A 111 38.60 8.13 -31.67
C CYS A 111 38.56 6.60 -31.47
N ALA A 112 38.00 5.94 -32.48
CA ALA A 112 38.36 4.68 -33.11
C ALA A 112 38.97 3.50 -32.32
N THR A 113 38.19 2.43 -32.36
CA THR A 113 38.54 1.01 -32.55
C THR A 113 39.88 0.70 -33.25
N THR A 114 40.63 -0.24 -32.68
CA THR A 114 41.42 -1.24 -33.43
C THR A 114 41.42 -2.58 -32.71
N ASP A 115 41.04 -3.62 -33.45
CA ASP A 115 41.34 -5.02 -33.18
C ASP A 115 42.85 -5.28 -33.35
N ASN A 116 43.46 -6.14 -32.53
CA ASN A 116 44.16 -7.31 -33.07
C ASN A 116 44.68 -8.32 -32.03
N GLU A 117 44.67 -9.55 -32.51
CA GLU A 117 45.16 -10.84 -32.00
C GLU A 117 46.56 -10.83 -31.36
N SER A 118 46.79 -11.70 -30.36
CA SER A 118 47.50 -13.00 -30.52
C SER A 118 48.18 -13.50 -29.23
N ARG A 119 47.78 -14.73 -28.80
CA ARG A 119 48.53 -15.90 -28.23
C ARG A 119 49.88 -15.72 -27.44
N PRO A 120 50.39 -16.78 -26.75
CA PRO A 120 49.79 -17.79 -25.87
C PRO A 120 50.70 -18.04 -24.60
N ALA A 121 50.47 -19.19 -23.93
CA ALA A 121 51.39 -19.96 -23.07
C ALA A 121 51.10 -19.96 -21.56
N LYS A 122 50.47 -21.07 -21.13
CA LYS A 122 50.40 -21.56 -19.76
C LYS A 122 51.78 -22.12 -19.37
N GLY A 123 52.37 -21.58 -18.31
CA GLY A 123 53.56 -22.09 -17.65
C GLY A 123 53.30 -22.35 -16.17
N THR A 124 53.33 -23.63 -15.83
CA THR A 124 53.96 -24.31 -14.67
C THR A 124 54.06 -23.66 -13.27
N ARG A 125 53.62 -24.48 -12.30
CA ARG A 125 53.97 -24.59 -10.86
C ARG A 125 55.27 -23.92 -10.37
N ASP A 126 55.19 -23.32 -9.17
CA ASP A 126 56.07 -23.53 -8.01
C ASP A 126 55.46 -22.84 -6.76
N THR A 127 55.08 -23.56 -5.69
CA THR A 127 55.84 -23.98 -4.48
C THR A 127 56.29 -22.86 -3.51
N ALA A 128 55.82 -22.99 -2.26
CA ALA A 128 56.29 -22.38 -0.99
C ALA A 128 56.21 -20.84 -0.86
N VAL A 129 55.79 -20.24 0.26
CA VAL A 129 56.51 -20.24 1.54
C VAL A 129 55.56 -19.89 2.69
N LEU A 130 55.62 -20.73 3.73
CA LEU A 130 55.15 -20.49 5.09
C LEU A 130 55.83 -19.28 5.71
N LEU A 131 55.06 -18.33 6.24
CA LEU A 131 55.53 -17.43 7.30
C LEU A 131 54.56 -17.45 8.48
N LYS A 132 54.87 -18.36 9.42
CA LYS A 132 54.41 -18.32 10.81
C LYS A 132 54.94 -17.02 11.46
N ARG A 133 54.06 -16.28 12.14
CA ARG A 133 54.45 -15.27 13.14
C ARG A 133 54.01 -15.70 14.54
N PRO A 134 54.72 -15.23 15.59
CA PRO A 134 54.88 -15.96 16.84
C PRO A 134 53.76 -15.66 17.84
N ARG A 135 53.43 -16.69 18.62
CA ARG A 135 52.71 -16.58 19.90
C ARG A 135 53.51 -15.66 20.83
N ARG A 136 52.81 -14.72 21.48
CA ARG A 136 53.31 -13.95 22.61
C ARG A 136 52.73 -14.54 23.88
N ASP A 137 53.61 -14.86 24.81
CA ASP A 137 53.31 -15.35 26.14
C ASP A 137 52.54 -14.30 26.94
N SER A 138 51.44 -14.74 27.56
CA SER A 138 50.65 -13.93 28.49
C SER A 138 51.11 -14.19 29.91
N GLU A 139 51.76 -13.19 30.49
CA GLU A 139 52.14 -13.12 31.90
C GLU A 139 50.90 -13.12 32.80
N THR A 140 50.96 -14.00 33.79
CA THR A 140 50.07 -14.13 34.94
C THR A 140 50.27 -13.00 35.93
N LEU A 141 49.21 -12.27 36.31
CA LEU A 141 49.07 -11.67 37.64
C LEU A 141 47.60 -11.66 38.10
N PRO A 142 47.34 -11.70 39.42
CA PRO A 142 46.09 -12.15 40.00
C PRO A 142 45.13 -10.98 40.30
N SER A 143 43.82 -11.23 40.18
CA SER A 143 42.82 -10.33 40.76
C SER A 143 41.66 -11.14 41.32
N SER A 144 41.51 -11.01 42.63
CA SER A 144 40.55 -11.66 43.51
C SER A 144 39.24 -10.88 43.54
N TYR A 145 38.14 -11.53 43.17
CA TYR A 145 36.79 -11.13 43.57
C TYR A 145 35.97 -12.36 43.99
N PRO A 146 35.09 -12.23 44.99
CA PRO A 146 34.53 -13.35 45.73
C PRO A 146 33.38 -14.02 44.96
N GLN A 147 33.44 -15.35 44.87
CA GLN A 147 32.32 -16.16 44.41
C GLN A 147 31.19 -16.15 45.44
N THR A 148 30.06 -15.56 45.08
CA THR A 148 28.82 -15.71 45.83
C THR A 148 28.25 -17.11 45.59
N LYS A 149 28.25 -17.91 46.66
CA LYS A 149 27.59 -19.22 46.73
C LYS A 149 26.09 -19.05 46.50
N LYS A 150 25.56 -19.68 45.44
CA LYS A 150 24.11 -19.85 45.24
C LYS A 150 23.57 -20.82 46.30
N THR A 151 22.92 -20.26 47.32
CA THR A 151 22.10 -21.01 48.27
C THR A 151 20.81 -21.45 47.58
N ARG A 152 20.60 -22.77 47.53
CA ARG A 152 19.43 -23.43 46.98
C ARG A 152 18.26 -23.23 47.97
N ILE A 153 17.36 -22.31 47.67
CA ILE A 153 16.11 -22.13 48.42
C ILE A 153 15.08 -23.10 47.83
N ASN A 154 14.69 -24.08 48.64
CA ASN A 154 13.51 -24.93 48.40
C ASN A 154 12.25 -24.09 48.64
N VAL A 155 11.40 -23.98 47.60
CA VAL A 155 10.01 -23.51 47.72
C VAL A 155 9.11 -24.70 47.40
N PRO A 156 8.04 -24.98 48.18
CA PRO A 156 7.23 -26.19 48.03
C PRO A 156 6.32 -26.10 46.80
N LEU A 157 6.29 -27.18 46.01
CA LEU A 157 5.29 -27.42 44.98
C LEU A 157 3.90 -27.57 45.62
N ILE A 158 2.96 -26.70 45.25
CA ILE A 158 1.53 -26.95 45.40
C ILE A 158 1.08 -27.80 44.21
N ALA A 159 0.51 -28.96 44.54
CA ALA A 159 -0.07 -29.92 43.61
C ALA A 159 -1.34 -29.36 42.94
N GLY A 160 -1.40 -29.50 41.61
CA GLY A 160 -2.57 -29.18 40.80
C GLY A 160 -2.66 -30.10 39.58
N TYR A 161 -3.35 -31.22 39.77
CA TYR A 161 -3.98 -32.14 38.82
C TYR A 161 -3.66 -32.00 37.32
N SER A 162 -2.90 -32.96 36.80
CA SER A 162 -2.90 -33.33 35.38
C SER A 162 -3.59 -34.68 35.23
N ALA A 163 -4.80 -34.68 34.66
CA ALA A 163 -5.51 -35.89 34.31
C ALA A 163 -4.95 -36.43 32.98
N THR A 164 -4.19 -37.52 33.09
CA THR A 164 -3.79 -38.36 31.96
C THR A 164 -4.99 -39.21 31.53
N VAL A 165 -5.48 -38.97 30.31
CA VAL A 165 -6.42 -39.89 29.64
C VAL A 165 -5.59 -40.87 28.79
N PRO A 166 -5.79 -42.20 28.92
CA PRO A 166 -5.03 -43.18 28.17
C PRO A 166 -5.50 -43.22 26.71
N ILE A 167 -4.53 -43.16 25.79
CA ILE A 167 -4.73 -43.42 24.36
C ILE A 167 -4.96 -44.92 24.20
N HIS A 168 -6.21 -45.30 23.97
CA HIS A 168 -6.57 -46.63 23.52
C HIS A 168 -6.27 -46.76 22.02
N THR A 169 -5.28 -47.59 21.70
CA THR A 169 -5.01 -48.11 20.35
C THR A 169 -6.24 -48.87 19.85
N ARG A 170 -6.97 -48.31 18.88
CA ARG A 170 -8.11 -48.99 18.24
C ARG A 170 -7.64 -49.66 16.95
N GLN A 171 -7.59 -50.99 16.99
CA GLN A 171 -7.43 -51.85 15.83
C GLN A 171 -8.50 -51.55 14.78
N LEU A 172 -8.08 -51.47 13.51
CA LEU A 172 -8.94 -51.49 12.34
C LEU A 172 -9.59 -52.89 12.23
N GLN A 173 -10.86 -52.99 12.61
CA GLN A 173 -11.73 -54.09 12.21
C GLN A 173 -12.64 -53.63 11.07
N ALA A 174 -12.72 -54.47 10.05
CA ALA A 174 -13.53 -54.30 8.86
C ALA A 174 -15.02 -54.11 9.18
N THR A 175 -15.66 -53.16 8.50
CA THR A 175 -17.11 -52.96 8.54
C THR A 175 -17.82 -53.97 7.64
N PRO A 176 -18.92 -54.61 8.10
CA PRO A 176 -19.79 -55.39 7.24
C PRO A 176 -20.66 -54.47 6.38
N ALA A 177 -20.86 -54.88 5.13
CA ALA A 177 -21.77 -54.23 4.19
C ALA A 177 -23.22 -54.27 4.71
N LEU A 178 -23.92 -53.14 4.61
CA LEU A 178 -25.37 -53.03 4.80
C LEU A 178 -26.03 -52.39 3.57
N PRO A 179 -27.29 -52.74 3.29
CA PRO A 179 -27.85 -52.77 1.95
C PRO A 179 -28.38 -51.41 1.47
N VAL A 180 -28.22 -51.21 0.16
CA VAL A 180 -28.82 -50.12 -0.61
C VAL A 180 -30.35 -50.27 -0.62
N GLN A 181 -31.05 -49.41 0.12
CA GLN A 181 -32.49 -49.21 -0.05
C GLN A 181 -32.72 -48.07 -1.04
N ALA A 182 -33.27 -48.43 -2.21
CA ALA A 182 -33.72 -47.50 -3.23
C ALA A 182 -35.07 -46.88 -2.83
N SER A 183 -35.09 -45.59 -2.49
CA SER A 183 -36.32 -44.82 -2.37
C SER A 183 -36.74 -44.29 -3.75
N LYS A 184 -37.70 -44.97 -4.38
CA LYS A 184 -38.46 -44.47 -5.53
C LYS A 184 -39.55 -43.52 -5.02
N SER A 185 -39.51 -42.26 -5.45
CA SER A 185 -40.63 -41.32 -5.31
C SER A 185 -41.45 -41.33 -6.61
N PRO A 186 -42.80 -41.40 -6.54
CA PRO A 186 -43.64 -41.51 -7.73
C PRO A 186 -43.85 -40.15 -8.40
N ILE A 187 -43.66 -40.15 -9.72
CA ILE A 187 -44.03 -39.11 -10.67
C ILE A 187 -45.54 -39.28 -10.94
N PRO A 188 -46.39 -38.24 -10.88
CA PRO A 188 -47.74 -38.34 -11.37
C PRO A 188 -47.75 -38.26 -12.91
N ASP A 189 -48.17 -39.36 -13.53
CA ASP A 189 -48.51 -39.48 -14.95
C ASP A 189 -49.55 -38.44 -15.35
N VAL A 190 -49.21 -37.63 -16.36
CA VAL A 190 -50.16 -36.81 -17.10
C VAL A 190 -50.53 -37.61 -18.35
N GLU A 191 -51.73 -38.18 -18.34
CA GLU A 191 -52.35 -38.81 -19.50
C GLU A 191 -52.51 -37.78 -20.64
N GLU A 192 -51.77 -37.98 -21.72
CA GLU A 192 -52.11 -37.46 -23.04
C GLU A 192 -53.38 -38.16 -23.53
N LYS A 193 -54.47 -37.39 -23.66
CA LYS A 193 -55.65 -37.79 -24.43
C LYS A 193 -55.59 -37.14 -25.81
N GLU A 194 -55.16 -37.94 -26.78
CA GLU A 194 -55.58 -37.78 -28.18
C GLU A 194 -57.11 -37.86 -28.26
N LYS A 195 -57.72 -36.84 -28.89
CA LYS A 195 -59.03 -36.97 -29.54
C LYS A 195 -59.05 -36.17 -30.84
N THR A 196 -58.81 -36.90 -31.91
CA THR A 196 -59.58 -36.95 -33.17
C THR A 196 -60.56 -35.82 -33.48
N SER A 197 -60.32 -35.24 -34.65
CA SER A 197 -61.24 -34.53 -35.54
C SER A 197 -62.58 -35.21 -35.78
N ILE A 198 -63.68 -34.45 -35.70
CA ILE A 198 -64.93 -34.69 -36.46
C ILE A 198 -65.49 -33.33 -36.90
N ASN A 199 -65.69 -33.20 -38.22
CA ASN A 199 -66.57 -32.23 -38.87
C ASN A 199 -68.02 -32.44 -38.39
N ASP A 200 -68.75 -31.39 -38.01
CA ASP A 200 -70.09 -31.21 -38.61
C ASP A 200 -70.69 -29.82 -38.42
N SER A 201 -71.40 -29.42 -39.48
CA SER A 201 -72.54 -28.52 -39.65
C SER A 201 -72.90 -27.46 -38.60
N GLY A 202 -73.11 -26.24 -39.09
CA GLY A 202 -73.57 -25.10 -38.31
C GLY A 202 -75.03 -25.14 -37.84
N GLN A 203 -75.32 -24.22 -36.93
CA GLN A 203 -76.64 -23.62 -36.72
C GLN A 203 -76.44 -22.27 -36.03
N GLY A 204 -77.00 -21.24 -36.65
CA GLY A 204 -76.94 -19.87 -36.16
C GLY A 204 -77.76 -19.69 -34.89
N PHE A 205 -77.18 -18.98 -33.91
CA PHE A 205 -77.91 -18.40 -32.80
C PHE A 205 -77.81 -16.88 -32.87
N ASN A 206 -78.91 -16.27 -33.34
CA ASN A 206 -79.17 -14.85 -33.21
C ASN A 206 -79.39 -14.50 -31.73
N PHE A 207 -78.48 -13.71 -31.15
CA PHE A 207 -78.74 -13.03 -29.88
C PHE A 207 -79.20 -11.58 -30.17
N PRO A 208 -80.35 -11.14 -29.63
CA PRO A 208 -80.81 -9.77 -29.79
C PRO A 208 -79.98 -8.84 -28.89
N ILE A 209 -79.20 -7.96 -29.53
CA ILE A 209 -78.49 -6.85 -28.90
C ILE A 209 -79.53 -5.81 -28.46
N LYS A 210 -79.78 -5.70 -27.15
CA LYS A 210 -80.43 -4.52 -26.56
C LYS A 210 -79.38 -3.41 -26.41
N PRO A 211 -79.60 -2.19 -26.94
CA PRO A 211 -78.71 -1.07 -26.68
C PRO A 211 -78.87 -0.61 -25.23
N GLN A 212 -77.82 -0.82 -24.42
CA GLN A 212 -77.71 -0.22 -23.09
C GLN A 212 -77.29 1.25 -23.24
N PRO A 213 -77.95 2.20 -22.56
CA PRO A 213 -77.60 3.61 -22.62
C PRO A 213 -76.24 3.88 -22.00
N LEU A 214 -75.44 4.69 -22.70
CA LEU A 214 -74.16 5.25 -22.29
C LEU A 214 -74.25 5.84 -20.88
N ALA A 215 -73.76 5.10 -19.89
CA ALA A 215 -73.45 5.62 -18.57
C ALA A 215 -72.34 6.66 -18.72
N GLN A 216 -72.65 7.89 -18.29
CA GLN A 216 -71.72 9.01 -18.24
C GLN A 216 -70.42 8.60 -17.53
N PRO A 217 -69.25 9.10 -17.96
CA PRO A 217 -67.98 8.77 -17.33
C PRO A 217 -68.02 9.24 -15.86
N ALA A 218 -68.16 8.28 -14.96
CA ALA A 218 -67.93 8.49 -13.55
C ALA A 218 -66.57 9.18 -13.41
N LYS A 219 -66.56 10.32 -12.71
CA LYS A 219 -65.37 11.14 -12.43
C LYS A 219 -64.29 10.24 -11.86
N PHE A 220 -63.44 9.71 -12.75
CA PHE A 220 -62.35 8.84 -12.39
C PHE A 220 -61.39 9.72 -11.62
N VAL A 221 -61.38 9.53 -10.30
CA VAL A 221 -60.50 10.24 -9.38
C VAL A 221 -59.09 10.14 -9.95
N GLN A 222 -58.57 11.26 -10.45
CA GLN A 222 -57.19 11.41 -10.89
C GLN A 222 -56.29 11.24 -9.66
N ARG A 223 -56.14 10.00 -9.16
CA ARG A 223 -54.99 9.63 -8.35
C ARG A 223 -53.81 9.60 -9.30
N ARG A 224 -53.34 10.78 -9.70
CA ARG A 224 -52.06 10.98 -10.39
C ARG A 224 -51.05 10.15 -9.61
N PHE A 225 -50.36 9.27 -10.33
CA PHE A 225 -49.24 8.53 -9.78
C PHE A 225 -48.31 9.53 -9.10
N LYS A 226 -48.18 9.45 -7.76
CA LYS A 226 -47.18 10.25 -7.06
C LYS A 226 -45.84 10.00 -7.75
N ALA A 227 -45.17 11.10 -8.08
CA ALA A 227 -43.88 11.04 -8.72
C ALA A 227 -42.93 10.21 -7.85
N LEU A 228 -42.00 9.51 -8.49
CA LEU A 228 -40.85 8.95 -7.80
C LEU A 228 -40.00 10.10 -7.30
N ILE A 229 -40.38 10.62 -6.16
CA ILE A 229 -39.48 11.37 -5.31
C ILE A 229 -38.79 10.24 -4.54
N PRO A 230 -37.50 9.95 -4.77
CA PRO A 230 -36.71 9.21 -3.79
C PRO A 230 -37.02 9.91 -2.47
N ALA A 231 -37.49 9.19 -1.45
CA ALA A 231 -37.72 9.80 -0.15
C ALA A 231 -36.48 10.66 0.14
N LYS A 232 -36.68 11.96 0.34
CA LYS A 232 -35.61 12.94 0.60
C LYS A 232 -34.86 12.65 1.93
N ASN A 233 -35.05 11.43 2.47
CA ASN A 233 -34.33 10.81 3.58
C ASN A 233 -32.98 10.24 3.16
N CYS A 234 -32.63 10.28 1.87
CA CYS A 234 -31.24 10.52 1.49
C CYS A 234 -31.11 12.03 1.28
N GLY A 235 -31.12 12.81 2.37
CA GLY A 235 -30.38 14.07 2.30
C GLY A 235 -28.96 13.71 1.86
N PRO A 236 -28.25 14.54 1.07
CA PRO A 236 -26.81 14.48 1.16
C PRO A 236 -26.53 14.54 2.66
N GLY A 237 -26.01 13.45 3.26
CA GLY A 237 -25.51 13.53 4.62
C GLY A 237 -24.71 14.80 4.64
N SER A 238 -25.12 15.77 5.48
CA SER A 238 -24.58 17.14 5.50
C SER A 238 -23.13 17.05 5.10
N PRO A 239 -22.68 17.67 3.99
CA PRO A 239 -21.34 17.44 3.45
C PRO A 239 -20.43 17.49 4.65
N LEU A 240 -19.76 16.37 4.94
CA LEU A 240 -18.98 16.16 6.15
C LEU A 240 -17.95 17.29 6.22
N THR A 241 -18.36 18.43 6.75
CA THR A 241 -17.52 19.51 7.24
C THR A 241 -16.99 19.14 8.62
N GLY A 242 -17.21 17.88 9.04
CA GLY A 242 -16.32 17.20 9.95
C GLY A 242 -14.92 17.29 9.37
N VAL A 243 -14.07 18.04 10.08
CA VAL A 243 -12.62 18.07 9.90
C VAL A 243 -12.19 16.64 9.53
N PRO A 244 -11.50 16.43 8.39
CA PRO A 244 -11.08 15.10 7.96
C PRO A 244 -10.46 14.41 9.16
N SER A 245 -11.02 13.28 9.57
CA SER A 245 -10.58 12.64 10.81
C SER A 245 -9.09 12.37 10.67
N VAL A 246 -8.30 12.99 11.55
CA VAL A 246 -6.82 12.97 11.55
C VAL A 246 -6.23 11.55 11.48
N THR A 247 -7.07 10.55 11.70
CA THR A 247 -6.80 9.13 11.81
C THR A 247 -6.45 8.42 10.50
N ARG A 248 -6.89 8.90 9.32
CA ARG A 248 -6.64 8.22 8.04
C ARG A 248 -6.29 9.23 6.95
N TYR A 249 -5.12 9.08 6.33
CA TYR A 249 -4.75 9.85 5.15
C TYR A 249 -5.22 9.10 3.90
N LEU A 250 -4.40 8.26 3.25
CA LEU A 250 -4.79 7.55 2.02
C LEU A 250 -5.44 6.17 2.29
N ASP A 251 -6.00 5.97 3.48
CA ASP A 251 -6.78 4.79 3.84
C ASP A 251 -8.29 5.09 3.70
N PHE A 252 -8.90 4.65 2.60
CA PHE A 252 -10.33 4.79 2.41
C PHE A 252 -11.12 3.99 3.46
N PRO A 253 -12.23 4.54 3.98
CA PRO A 253 -13.04 3.86 4.98
C PRO A 253 -13.61 2.54 4.43
N PRO A 254 -13.86 1.56 5.32
CA PRO A 254 -14.51 0.32 4.93
C PRO A 254 -15.94 0.59 4.42
N GLU A 255 -16.51 -0.41 3.75
CA GLU A 255 -17.87 -0.30 3.22
C GLU A 255 -18.89 0.04 4.31
N GLU A 256 -19.69 1.08 4.08
CA GLU A 256 -20.80 1.43 4.96
C GLU A 256 -21.99 0.51 4.67
N GLN A 257 -22.61 -0.02 5.71
CA GLN A 257 -23.77 -0.89 5.55
C GLN A 257 -24.97 -0.07 5.05
N ILE A 258 -25.36 -0.28 3.79
CA ILE A 258 -26.53 0.37 3.22
C ILE A 258 -27.79 -0.42 3.55
N SER A 259 -28.78 0.26 4.14
CA SER A 259 -30.12 -0.28 4.31
C SER A 259 -30.88 -0.29 2.99
N LEU A 260 -31.08 -1.48 2.42
CA LEU A 260 -31.89 -1.69 1.21
C LEU A 260 -33.35 -1.99 1.56
N LYS A 261 -34.28 -1.55 0.70
CA LYS A 261 -35.72 -1.73 0.90
C LYS A 261 -36.33 -2.49 -0.26
N THR A 262 -37.40 -3.23 0.01
CA THR A 262 -38.20 -3.90 -1.03
C THR A 262 -38.90 -2.87 -1.92
N ILE A 263 -38.99 -3.17 -3.22
CA ILE A 263 -39.74 -2.37 -4.20
C ILE A 263 -41.23 -2.49 -3.89
N SER A 264 -41.88 -1.37 -3.61
CA SER A 264 -43.33 -1.34 -3.40
C SER A 264 -44.09 -1.43 -4.73
N LEU A 265 -45.30 -2.04 -4.70
CA LEU A 265 -46.27 -2.03 -5.81
C LEU A 265 -45.77 -2.69 -7.10
N PRO A 266 -45.48 -4.00 -7.10
CA PRO A 266 -45.13 -4.71 -8.33
C PRO A 266 -46.28 -4.66 -9.35
N PRO A 267 -45.99 -4.66 -10.66
CA PRO A 267 -47.03 -4.68 -11.70
C PRO A 267 -47.79 -6.02 -11.69
N SER A 268 -48.90 -6.08 -12.43
CA SER A 268 -49.70 -7.30 -12.56
C SER A 268 -48.87 -8.43 -13.18
N LEU A 269 -49.23 -9.70 -12.91
CA LEU A 269 -48.49 -10.85 -13.41
C LEU A 269 -48.33 -10.84 -14.94
N ALA A 270 -49.38 -10.48 -15.67
CA ALA A 270 -49.34 -10.36 -17.14
C ALA A 270 -48.33 -9.32 -17.64
N GLN A 271 -48.10 -8.24 -16.89
CA GLN A 271 -47.16 -7.18 -17.24
C GLN A 271 -45.70 -7.53 -16.88
N ARG A 272 -45.48 -8.42 -15.91
CA ARG A 272 -44.13 -8.79 -15.44
C ARG A 272 -43.26 -9.44 -16.52
N LYS A 273 -43.86 -10.03 -17.56
CA LYS A 273 -43.11 -10.62 -18.69
C LYS A 273 -42.27 -9.59 -19.46
N HIS A 274 -42.68 -8.32 -19.47
CA HIS A 274 -41.96 -7.24 -20.16
C HIS A 274 -40.90 -6.56 -19.30
N VAL A 275 -40.96 -6.75 -17.98
CA VAL A 275 -40.09 -6.07 -17.02
C VAL A 275 -38.59 -6.35 -17.28
N PRO A 276 -38.13 -7.59 -17.55
CA PRO A 276 -36.72 -7.83 -17.82
C PRO A 276 -36.20 -7.04 -19.03
N THR A 277 -36.92 -7.05 -20.15
CA THR A 277 -36.57 -6.32 -21.37
C THR A 277 -36.54 -4.81 -21.13
N LEU A 278 -37.58 -4.27 -20.49
CA LEU A 278 -37.62 -2.85 -20.15
C LEU A 278 -36.49 -2.46 -19.19
N SER A 279 -36.17 -3.28 -18.19
CA SER A 279 -35.07 -2.99 -17.26
C SER A 279 -33.72 -2.92 -17.95
N LEU A 280 -33.50 -3.74 -18.99
CA LEU A 280 -32.29 -3.69 -19.81
C LEU A 280 -32.23 -2.39 -20.62
N ILE A 281 -33.30 -2.03 -21.31
CA ILE A 281 -33.38 -0.77 -22.09
C ILE A 281 -33.15 0.43 -21.17
N LEU A 282 -33.88 0.49 -20.06
CA LEU A 282 -33.81 1.59 -19.10
C LEU A 282 -32.45 1.68 -18.39
N SER A 283 -31.60 0.65 -18.44
CA SER A 283 -30.24 0.70 -17.87
C SER A 283 -29.24 1.53 -18.71
N GLY A 284 -29.59 1.82 -19.96
CA GLY A 284 -28.81 2.67 -20.87
C GLY A 284 -29.22 4.15 -20.85
N ILE A 285 -30.22 4.52 -20.07
CA ILE A 285 -30.83 5.85 -20.10
C ILE A 285 -30.29 6.73 -18.96
N SER A 286 -30.26 8.05 -19.17
CA SER A 286 -29.85 9.02 -18.15
C SER A 286 -30.76 8.94 -16.91
N LEU A 287 -30.23 9.31 -15.73
CA LEU A 287 -31.03 9.32 -14.49
C LEU A 287 -32.22 10.28 -14.59
N GLN A 288 -32.09 11.37 -15.33
CA GLN A 288 -33.14 12.35 -15.50
C GLN A 288 -34.31 11.79 -16.33
N ASP A 289 -33.99 11.16 -17.45
CA ASP A 289 -35.01 10.53 -18.30
C ASP A 289 -35.61 9.30 -17.62
N LEU A 290 -34.82 8.56 -16.85
CA LEU A 290 -35.31 7.42 -16.07
C LEU A 290 -36.40 7.85 -15.08
N LYS A 291 -36.26 9.01 -14.43
CA LYS A 291 -37.30 9.58 -13.57
C LYS A 291 -38.59 9.80 -14.36
N ALA A 292 -38.52 10.35 -15.56
CA ALA A 292 -39.68 10.56 -16.43
C ALA A 292 -40.30 9.23 -16.88
N CYS A 293 -39.49 8.28 -17.36
CA CYS A 293 -39.92 6.93 -17.75
C CYS A 293 -40.68 6.23 -16.61
N ALA A 294 -40.21 6.39 -15.39
CA ALA A 294 -40.79 5.72 -14.24
C ALA A 294 -42.13 6.34 -13.76
N LEU A 295 -42.58 7.45 -14.37
CA LEU A 295 -43.92 8.02 -14.24
C LEU A 295 -44.93 7.45 -15.25
N VAL A 296 -44.47 6.80 -16.32
CA VAL A 296 -45.31 6.35 -17.44
C VAL A 296 -46.32 5.28 -16.99
N SER A 297 -45.87 4.26 -16.27
CA SER A 297 -46.73 3.18 -15.77
C SER A 297 -46.10 2.43 -14.60
N ARG A 298 -46.88 1.56 -13.93
CA ARG A 298 -46.34 0.66 -12.89
C ARG A 298 -45.25 -0.27 -13.43
N SER A 299 -45.41 -0.77 -14.67
CA SER A 299 -44.42 -1.64 -15.31
C SER A 299 -43.11 -0.91 -15.58
N PHE A 300 -43.18 0.32 -16.12
CA PHE A 300 -41.98 1.15 -16.34
C PHE A 300 -41.30 1.51 -15.03
N ARG A 301 -42.07 1.90 -14.01
CA ARG A 301 -41.56 2.18 -12.67
C ARG A 301 -40.80 1.00 -12.09
N TYR A 302 -41.40 -0.18 -12.12
CA TYR A 302 -40.79 -1.39 -11.61
C TYR A 302 -39.54 -1.78 -12.41
N SER A 303 -39.59 -1.64 -13.73
CA SER A 303 -38.44 -1.88 -14.62
C SER A 303 -37.30 -0.88 -14.37
N ALA A 304 -37.62 0.38 -14.05
CA ALA A 304 -36.65 1.39 -13.67
C ALA A 304 -35.98 1.07 -12.32
N TYR A 305 -36.70 0.48 -11.36
CA TYR A 305 -36.06 -0.03 -10.15
C TYR A 305 -35.10 -1.18 -10.44
N LEU A 306 -35.49 -2.12 -11.31
CA LEU A 306 -34.65 -3.26 -11.68
C LEU A 306 -33.48 -2.89 -12.59
N SER A 307 -33.53 -1.74 -13.28
CA SER A 307 -32.41 -1.32 -14.14
C SER A 307 -31.15 -1.00 -13.33
N ALA A 308 -31.25 -0.70 -12.03
CA ALA A 308 -30.11 -0.53 -11.14
C ALA A 308 -29.22 -1.77 -11.09
N SER A 309 -29.79 -2.98 -11.03
CA SER A 309 -28.97 -4.22 -11.00
C SER A 309 -28.19 -4.39 -12.30
N ARG A 310 -28.79 -4.04 -13.44
CA ARG A 310 -28.12 -4.07 -14.76
C ARG A 310 -26.99 -3.05 -14.83
N GLN A 311 -27.22 -1.84 -14.33
CA GLN A 311 -26.16 -0.82 -14.25
C GLN A 311 -25.02 -1.25 -13.34
N LEU A 312 -25.33 -1.83 -12.17
CA LEU A 312 -24.33 -2.40 -11.25
C LEU A 312 -23.52 -3.50 -11.93
N SER A 313 -24.15 -4.47 -12.58
CA SER A 313 -23.43 -5.56 -13.27
C SER A 313 -22.51 -5.05 -14.38
N ARG A 314 -22.88 -3.96 -15.07
CA ARG A 314 -22.05 -3.36 -16.12
C ARG A 314 -20.91 -2.52 -15.55
N ARG A 315 -21.19 -1.71 -14.53
CA ARG A 315 -20.27 -0.67 -14.05
C ARG A 315 -19.37 -1.16 -12.92
N PHE A 316 -19.87 -2.07 -12.08
CA PHE A 316 -19.25 -2.58 -10.86
C PHE A 316 -19.25 -4.12 -10.80
N PRO A 317 -18.77 -4.83 -11.83
CA PRO A 317 -18.64 -6.28 -11.75
C PRO A 317 -17.61 -6.67 -10.68
N GLY A 318 -17.79 -7.79 -9.98
CA GLY A 318 -16.82 -8.29 -9.00
C GLY A 318 -17.46 -9.06 -7.83
N ALA A 319 -16.62 -9.55 -6.92
CA ALA A 319 -17.04 -10.32 -5.74
C ALA A 319 -18.01 -9.52 -4.85
N ARG A 320 -17.73 -8.25 -4.57
CA ARG A 320 -18.60 -7.40 -3.74
C ARG A 320 -20.02 -7.31 -4.28
N LEU A 321 -20.17 -7.13 -5.59
CA LEU A 321 -21.49 -7.13 -6.20
C LEU A 321 -22.15 -8.52 -6.12
N ARG A 322 -21.40 -9.60 -6.37
CA ARG A 322 -21.94 -10.97 -6.25
C ARG A 322 -22.49 -11.22 -4.84
N ASP A 323 -21.77 -10.82 -3.80
CA ASP A 323 -22.19 -11.00 -2.40
C ASP A 323 -23.48 -10.23 -2.08
N VAL A 324 -23.58 -8.99 -2.56
CA VAL A 324 -24.80 -8.18 -2.42
C VAL A 324 -25.97 -8.83 -3.17
N LEU A 325 -25.76 -9.30 -4.40
CA LEU A 325 -26.81 -9.95 -5.19
C LEU A 325 -27.20 -11.34 -4.66
N GLN A 326 -26.30 -12.02 -3.93
CA GLN A 326 -26.59 -13.26 -3.20
C GLN A 326 -27.42 -12.98 -1.94
N ARG A 327 -27.10 -11.91 -1.21
CA ARG A 327 -27.83 -11.50 0.01
C ARG A 327 -29.21 -10.92 -0.29
N TYR A 328 -29.36 -10.22 -1.41
CA TYR A 328 -30.57 -9.47 -1.75
C TYR A 328 -31.17 -9.91 -3.09
N PRO A 329 -32.40 -10.46 -3.10
CA PRO A 329 -33.01 -10.93 -4.35
C PRO A 329 -33.28 -9.78 -5.32
N GLN A 330 -32.60 -9.81 -6.47
CA GLN A 330 -32.59 -8.73 -7.46
C GLN A 330 -33.98 -8.33 -7.95
N LYS A 331 -34.91 -9.30 -7.99
CA LYS A 331 -36.25 -9.09 -8.55
C LYS A 331 -37.15 -8.23 -7.68
N ILE A 332 -36.85 -8.07 -6.38
CA ILE A 332 -37.75 -7.42 -5.41
C ILE A 332 -37.09 -6.32 -4.59
N ILE A 333 -35.75 -6.22 -4.58
CA ILE A 333 -35.02 -5.23 -3.78
C ILE A 333 -34.67 -4.01 -4.65
N ASN A 334 -34.85 -2.81 -4.08
CA ASN A 334 -34.42 -1.56 -4.72
C ASN A 334 -32.92 -1.37 -4.52
N LEU A 335 -32.14 -1.57 -5.59
CA LEU A 335 -30.68 -1.45 -5.59
C LEU A 335 -30.15 -0.05 -5.95
N TRP A 336 -31.02 0.93 -6.21
CA TRP A 336 -30.59 2.31 -6.49
C TRP A 336 -29.76 2.95 -5.37
N PRO A 337 -30.11 2.78 -4.06
CA PRO A 337 -29.27 3.31 -2.98
C PRO A 337 -27.85 2.75 -3.02
N TYR A 338 -27.70 1.45 -3.31
CA TYR A 338 -26.38 0.82 -3.46
C TYR A 338 -25.63 1.33 -4.69
N LEU A 339 -26.29 1.48 -5.84
CA LEU A 339 -25.65 2.04 -7.03
C LEU A 339 -25.14 3.48 -6.79
N HIS A 340 -25.95 4.34 -6.19
CA HIS A 340 -25.54 5.71 -5.88
C HIS A 340 -24.39 5.76 -4.87
N TYR A 341 -24.42 4.91 -3.86
CA TYR A 341 -23.31 4.79 -2.93
C TYR A 341 -22.01 4.39 -3.64
N ARG A 342 -22.04 3.39 -4.53
CA ARG A 342 -20.85 2.93 -5.25
C ARG A 342 -20.31 4.00 -6.20
N ASP A 343 -21.19 4.77 -6.83
CA ASP A 343 -20.81 5.95 -7.63
C ASP A 343 -20.11 7.02 -6.77
N GLN A 344 -20.70 7.34 -5.61
CA GLN A 344 -20.13 8.31 -4.67
C GLN A 344 -18.79 7.82 -4.09
N GLU A 345 -18.69 6.55 -3.71
CA GLU A 345 -17.46 5.93 -3.19
C GLU A 345 -16.31 6.08 -4.19
N VAL A 346 -16.52 5.75 -5.47
CA VAL A 346 -15.49 5.92 -6.52
C VAL A 346 -15.08 7.39 -6.66
N GLN A 347 -16.05 8.30 -6.72
CA GLN A 347 -15.75 9.72 -6.89
C GLN A 347 -14.99 10.28 -5.69
N THR A 348 -15.41 9.95 -4.47
CA THR A 348 -14.75 10.38 -3.24
C THR A 348 -13.31 9.88 -3.19
N ARG A 349 -13.07 8.60 -3.52
CA ARG A 349 -11.73 8.01 -3.56
C ARG A 349 -10.81 8.70 -4.56
N LYS A 350 -11.31 8.94 -5.78
CA LYS A 350 -10.58 9.66 -6.82
C LYS A 350 -10.25 11.08 -6.42
N ASN A 351 -11.25 11.85 -5.99
CA ASN A 351 -11.04 13.23 -5.54
C ASN A 351 -10.00 13.28 -4.41
N PHE A 352 -10.08 12.36 -3.45
CA PHE A 352 -9.14 12.31 -2.35
C PHE A 352 -7.72 12.01 -2.84
N TYR A 353 -7.54 11.03 -3.73
CA TYR A 353 -6.25 10.75 -4.36
C TYR A 353 -5.72 11.94 -5.18
N GLU A 354 -6.54 12.53 -6.05
CA GLU A 354 -6.18 13.65 -6.92
C GLU A 354 -5.74 14.91 -6.15
N THR A 355 -6.26 15.11 -4.93
CA THR A 355 -5.86 16.22 -4.06
C THR A 355 -4.58 15.94 -3.24
N SER A 356 -4.17 14.67 -3.14
CA SER A 356 -3.04 14.23 -2.34
C SER A 356 -1.68 14.65 -2.92
N PHE A 357 -0.64 14.67 -2.08
CA PHE A 357 0.74 14.88 -2.55
C PHE A 357 1.14 13.82 -3.60
N LEU A 358 0.71 12.57 -3.43
CA LEU A 358 1.10 11.45 -4.29
C LEU A 358 0.66 11.68 -5.73
N PHE A 359 -0.59 12.09 -5.97
CA PHE A 359 -1.05 12.37 -7.33
C PHE A 359 -0.27 13.52 -7.96
N LYS A 360 -0.01 14.60 -7.19
CA LYS A 360 0.74 15.76 -7.69
C LYS A 360 2.16 15.38 -8.11
N THR A 361 2.85 14.60 -7.27
CA THR A 361 4.23 14.15 -7.52
C THR A 361 4.31 13.08 -8.61
N CYS A 362 3.33 12.18 -8.67
CA CYS A 362 3.34 11.04 -9.60
C CYS A 362 2.58 11.29 -10.89
N LYS A 363 2.09 12.51 -11.15
CA LYS A 363 1.33 12.84 -12.35
C LYS A 363 2.16 12.53 -13.61
N GLY A 364 1.67 11.61 -14.43
CA GLY A 364 2.38 11.14 -15.64
C GLY A 364 3.46 10.09 -15.38
N LEU A 365 3.74 9.74 -14.13
CA LEU A 365 4.63 8.65 -13.73
C LEU A 365 3.82 7.40 -13.39
N PHE A 366 2.98 7.47 -12.36
CA PHE A 366 2.25 6.32 -11.87
C PHE A 366 0.75 6.55 -11.89
N GLU A 367 0.00 5.54 -12.35
CA GLU A 367 -1.45 5.58 -12.41
C GLU A 367 -2.08 4.35 -11.76
N VAL A 368 -3.32 4.51 -11.32
CA VAL A 368 -4.17 3.42 -10.82
C VAL A 368 -5.26 3.20 -11.87
N ASP A 369 -5.38 1.97 -12.38
CA ASP A 369 -6.36 1.64 -13.41
C ASP A 369 -7.79 1.94 -12.94
N GLU A 370 -8.64 2.38 -13.88
CA GLU A 370 -10.01 2.82 -13.64
C GLU A 370 -10.85 1.81 -12.85
N HIS A 371 -10.64 0.50 -13.08
CA HIS A 371 -11.41 -0.52 -12.38
C HIS A 371 -11.02 -0.67 -10.90
N LEU A 372 -9.79 -0.34 -10.48
CA LEU A 372 -9.36 -0.47 -9.08
C LEU A 372 -10.02 0.55 -8.15
N TRP A 373 -10.36 1.73 -8.67
CA TRP A 373 -11.15 2.72 -7.93
C TRP A 373 -12.51 2.17 -7.47
N LYS A 374 -13.07 1.28 -8.28
CA LYS A 374 -14.31 0.56 -7.98
C LYS A 374 -14.10 -0.49 -6.91
N SER A 375 -12.88 -1.01 -6.76
CA SER A 375 -12.55 -2.09 -5.82
C SER A 375 -13.54 -3.27 -5.96
N PRO A 376 -13.56 -3.92 -7.13
CA PRO A 376 -14.57 -4.89 -7.51
C PRO A 376 -14.64 -6.10 -6.58
N ASP A 377 -13.49 -6.56 -6.08
CA ASP A 377 -13.37 -7.83 -5.39
C ASP A 377 -13.06 -7.70 -3.89
N HIS A 378 -12.34 -6.64 -3.49
CA HIS A 378 -12.03 -6.40 -2.08
C HIS A 378 -11.99 -4.89 -1.77
N GLU A 379 -12.54 -4.47 -0.62
CA GLU A 379 -12.68 -3.04 -0.28
C GLU A 379 -11.35 -2.27 -0.24
N ARG A 380 -10.25 -2.97 0.08
CA ARG A 380 -8.89 -2.44 0.21
C ARG A 380 -8.09 -2.37 -1.11
N GLN A 381 -8.62 -2.83 -2.25
CA GLN A 381 -7.86 -2.88 -3.52
C GLN A 381 -7.26 -1.51 -3.89
N ALA A 382 -8.06 -0.44 -3.78
CA ALA A 382 -7.58 0.92 -4.04
C ALA A 382 -6.52 1.37 -3.01
N ASN A 383 -6.70 1.07 -1.72
CA ASN A 383 -5.74 1.43 -0.67
C ASN A 383 -4.38 0.75 -0.91
N VAL A 384 -4.36 -0.54 -1.25
CA VAL A 384 -3.13 -1.29 -1.50
C VAL A 384 -2.46 -0.82 -2.80
N ALA A 385 -3.24 -0.53 -3.85
CA ALA A 385 -2.69 0.04 -5.08
C ALA A 385 -2.02 1.39 -4.84
N ILE A 386 -2.67 2.29 -4.10
CA ILE A 386 -2.11 3.61 -3.74
C ILE A 386 -0.86 3.45 -2.88
N ARG A 387 -0.91 2.61 -1.85
CA ARG A 387 0.22 2.36 -0.95
C ARG A 387 1.42 1.76 -1.71
N PHE A 388 1.17 0.88 -2.68
CA PHE A 388 2.21 0.39 -3.59
C PHE A 388 2.87 1.51 -4.39
N LEU A 389 2.09 2.50 -4.88
CA LEU A 389 2.64 3.69 -5.54
C LEU A 389 3.47 4.57 -4.59
N ILE A 390 3.06 4.74 -3.33
CA ILE A 390 3.86 5.44 -2.32
C ILE A 390 5.21 4.74 -2.13
N THR A 391 5.20 3.42 -2.00
CA THR A 391 6.41 2.62 -1.85
C THR A 391 7.30 2.69 -3.10
N ARG A 392 6.72 2.70 -4.30
CA ARG A 392 7.46 2.93 -5.55
C ARG A 392 8.10 4.31 -5.60
N LEU A 393 7.36 5.36 -5.24
CA LEU A 393 7.88 6.72 -5.14
C LEU A 393 9.01 6.80 -4.11
N PHE A 394 8.85 6.15 -2.96
CA PHE A 394 9.86 6.14 -1.90
C PHE A 394 11.20 5.60 -2.40
N PHE A 395 11.20 4.45 -3.06
CA PHE A 395 12.43 3.88 -3.62
C PHE A 395 12.98 4.71 -4.78
N LEU A 396 12.12 5.30 -5.61
CA LEU A 396 12.55 6.19 -6.70
C LEU A 396 13.32 7.40 -6.15
N VAL A 397 12.81 8.03 -5.10
CA VAL A 397 13.46 9.17 -4.43
C VAL A 397 14.75 8.72 -3.74
N SER A 398 14.74 7.58 -3.07
CA SER A 398 15.88 7.09 -2.28
C SER A 398 17.09 6.68 -3.13
N ILE A 399 16.86 6.23 -4.37
CA ILE A 399 17.94 5.82 -5.28
C ILE A 399 18.63 7.03 -5.95
N GLY A 400 17.99 8.20 -6.00
CA GLY A 400 18.55 9.43 -6.59
C GLY A 400 18.42 9.48 -8.12
N GLY A 401 17.20 9.74 -8.59
CA GLY A 401 16.66 9.51 -9.94
C GLY A 401 17.33 10.07 -11.20
N ASP A 402 18.63 10.33 -11.24
CA ASP A 402 19.32 10.75 -12.49
C ASP A 402 19.59 9.58 -13.45
N GLU A 403 19.81 8.36 -12.94
CA GLU A 403 20.13 7.18 -13.77
C GLU A 403 18.94 6.23 -14.05
N TYR A 404 17.86 6.31 -13.27
CA TYR A 404 16.65 5.51 -13.51
C TYR A 404 15.81 6.17 -14.61
N LYS A 405 16.34 6.08 -15.84
CA LYS A 405 15.81 6.70 -17.06
C LYS A 405 14.28 6.58 -17.13
N ARG A 406 13.65 7.71 -17.48
CA ARG A 406 12.21 7.99 -17.67
C ARG A 406 11.36 6.91 -18.37
N THR A 407 11.97 5.89 -18.98
CA THR A 407 11.29 4.82 -19.72
C THR A 407 10.79 3.66 -18.85
N GLU A 408 11.43 3.37 -17.71
CA GLU A 408 10.97 2.33 -16.77
C GLU A 408 10.14 2.88 -15.61
N GLY A 409 10.21 4.20 -15.40
CA GLY A 409 9.54 4.88 -14.29
C GLY A 409 8.03 5.08 -14.48
N THR A 410 7.48 4.87 -15.68
CA THR A 410 6.04 5.01 -15.90
C THR A 410 5.30 3.68 -15.81
N GLY A 411 4.11 3.70 -15.24
CA GLY A 411 3.26 2.52 -15.27
C GLY A 411 1.94 2.62 -14.51
N VAL A 412 1.14 1.58 -14.68
CA VAL A 412 -0.25 1.52 -14.23
C VAL A 412 -0.44 0.29 -13.36
N VAL A 413 -0.99 0.47 -12.15
CA VAL A 413 -1.44 -0.66 -11.32
C VAL A 413 -2.72 -1.23 -11.95
N ILE A 414 -2.62 -2.45 -12.48
CA ILE A 414 -3.70 -3.14 -13.21
C ILE A 414 -4.52 -4.06 -12.30
N SER A 415 -3.95 -4.63 -11.23
CA SER A 415 -4.78 -5.38 -10.28
C SER A 415 -4.14 -5.40 -8.91
N ALA A 416 -4.98 -5.55 -7.90
CA ALA A 416 -4.59 -5.82 -6.53
C ALA A 416 -5.47 -6.96 -6.00
N GLU A 417 -4.85 -8.09 -5.69
CA GLU A 417 -5.53 -9.32 -5.29
C GLU A 417 -5.02 -9.74 -3.91
N GLU A 418 -5.91 -9.95 -2.95
CA GLU A 418 -5.53 -10.48 -1.64
C GLU A 418 -5.17 -11.97 -1.79
N VAL A 419 -3.97 -12.33 -1.33
CA VAL A 419 -3.46 -13.71 -1.38
C VAL A 419 -3.52 -14.36 -0.01
N VAL A 420 -3.10 -13.63 1.02
CA VAL A 420 -3.23 -14.01 2.42
C VAL A 420 -3.96 -12.88 3.14
N GLY A 421 -5.11 -13.23 3.73
CA GLY A 421 -6.03 -12.29 4.36
C GLY A 421 -5.34 -11.35 5.35
N GLY A 422 -5.39 -10.04 5.11
CA GLY A 422 -4.81 -9.02 5.99
C GLY A 422 -3.28 -8.89 5.94
N GLU A 423 -2.58 -9.64 5.06
CA GLU A 423 -1.13 -9.79 5.16
C GLU A 423 -0.39 -9.67 3.82
N VAL A 424 -0.78 -10.45 2.80
CA VAL A 424 -0.04 -10.54 1.54
C VAL A 424 -0.96 -10.29 0.37
N TRP A 425 -0.52 -9.39 -0.51
CA TRP A 425 -1.23 -8.98 -1.70
C TRP A 425 -0.39 -9.24 -2.94
N LYS A 426 -1.09 -9.51 -4.05
CA LYS A 426 -0.52 -9.65 -5.38
C LYS A 426 -0.92 -8.46 -6.22
N ILE A 427 0.07 -7.74 -6.73
CA ILE A 427 -0.10 -6.56 -7.56
C ILE A 427 0.33 -6.88 -8.98
N ARG A 428 -0.55 -6.63 -9.96
CA ARG A 428 -0.15 -6.60 -11.38
C ARG A 428 0.11 -5.17 -11.79
N TYR A 429 1.28 -4.91 -12.34
CA TYR A 429 1.74 -3.59 -12.74
C TYR A 429 2.14 -3.60 -14.20
N ARG A 430 1.59 -2.68 -15.00
CA ARG A 430 1.95 -2.48 -16.40
C ARG A 430 3.01 -1.40 -16.49
N SER A 431 4.23 -1.75 -16.86
CA SER A 431 5.21 -0.76 -17.32
C SER A 431 4.99 -0.48 -18.81
N SER A 432 5.83 0.38 -19.40
CA SER A 432 5.88 0.61 -20.84
C SER A 432 6.24 -0.66 -21.65
N SER A 433 6.98 -1.59 -21.04
CA SER A 433 7.62 -2.73 -21.72
C SER A 433 7.13 -4.11 -21.26
N SER A 434 6.51 -4.24 -20.10
CA SER A 434 6.10 -5.54 -19.56
C SER A 434 4.93 -5.43 -18.58
N ILE A 435 4.33 -6.59 -18.28
CA ILE A 435 3.42 -6.71 -17.13
C ILE A 435 4.15 -7.51 -16.06
N GLN A 436 4.40 -6.86 -14.94
CA GLN A 436 5.09 -7.45 -13.79
C GLN A 436 4.06 -7.83 -12.72
N THR A 437 4.34 -8.91 -12.00
CA THR A 437 3.53 -9.37 -10.88
C THR A 437 4.36 -9.31 -9.61
N PHE A 438 3.99 -8.42 -8.71
CA PHE A 438 4.61 -8.26 -7.40
C PHE A 438 3.79 -8.95 -6.34
N TYR A 439 4.46 -9.60 -5.40
CA TYR A 439 3.88 -9.96 -4.12
C TYR A 439 4.36 -8.95 -3.09
N VAL A 440 3.44 -8.37 -2.34
CA VAL A 440 3.70 -7.27 -1.44
C VAL A 440 3.07 -7.50 -0.07
N LEU A 441 3.67 -6.94 0.98
CA LEU A 441 3.06 -6.90 2.30
C LEU A 441 1.91 -5.88 2.32
N GLU A 442 0.79 -6.21 2.93
CA GLU A 442 -0.34 -5.26 3.01
C GLU A 442 0.05 -3.98 3.74
N SER A 443 0.76 -4.12 4.86
CA SER A 443 1.08 -3.04 5.79
C SER A 443 1.94 -1.95 5.14
N THR A 444 2.95 -2.32 4.35
CA THR A 444 3.95 -1.40 3.79
C THR A 444 3.95 -1.37 2.26
N CYS A 445 3.31 -2.33 1.61
CA CYS A 445 3.45 -2.62 0.17
C CYS A 445 4.90 -2.83 -0.29
N GLU A 446 5.81 -3.18 0.62
CA GLU A 446 7.14 -3.65 0.24
C GLU A 446 7.06 -4.98 -0.49
N VAL A 447 7.88 -5.12 -1.53
CA VAL A 447 7.89 -6.26 -2.43
C VAL A 447 8.66 -7.42 -1.79
N ILE A 448 7.97 -8.54 -1.55
CA ILE A 448 8.55 -9.81 -1.06
C ILE A 448 8.93 -10.77 -2.20
N GLY A 449 8.45 -10.51 -3.42
CA GLY A 449 8.79 -11.29 -4.60
C GLY A 449 8.28 -10.65 -5.88
N ASN A 450 8.96 -10.92 -6.99
CA ASN A 450 8.60 -10.42 -8.31
C ASN A 450 8.63 -11.56 -9.33
N ALA A 451 7.53 -11.74 -10.06
CA ALA A 451 7.48 -12.58 -11.24
C ALA A 451 7.29 -11.66 -12.47
N GLU A 452 8.32 -11.58 -13.30
CA GLU A 452 8.22 -10.89 -14.58
C GLU A 452 7.69 -11.84 -15.64
N ILE A 453 6.63 -11.42 -16.33
CA ILE A 453 6.10 -12.12 -17.49
C ILE A 453 6.44 -11.26 -18.70
N PRO A 454 7.48 -11.62 -19.49
CA PRO A 454 7.71 -10.97 -20.76
C PRO A 454 6.46 -11.06 -21.63
N LEU A 455 6.07 -9.97 -22.29
CA LEU A 455 4.85 -9.91 -23.13
C LEU A 455 4.80 -11.02 -24.21
N HIS A 456 5.95 -11.60 -24.57
CA HIS A 456 6.09 -12.60 -25.62
C HIS A 456 6.45 -14.01 -25.12
N ALA A 457 6.61 -14.24 -23.81
CA ALA A 457 6.96 -15.56 -23.28
C ALA A 457 5.70 -16.37 -22.94
N SER A 458 5.57 -17.56 -23.54
CA SER A 458 4.40 -18.44 -23.39
C SER A 458 4.40 -19.30 -22.13
N THR A 459 5.52 -19.36 -21.40
CA THR A 459 5.63 -20.14 -20.16
C THR A 459 6.02 -19.23 -18.98
N PRO A 460 5.15 -19.09 -17.95
CA PRO A 460 5.51 -18.35 -16.75
C PRO A 460 6.65 -19.08 -16.02
N SER A 461 7.77 -18.39 -15.81
CA SER A 461 8.85 -18.92 -14.99
C SER A 461 8.37 -19.11 -13.54
N PRO A 462 8.92 -20.11 -12.82
CA PRO A 462 8.61 -20.31 -11.40
C PRO A 462 8.84 -19.01 -10.62
N THR A 463 7.87 -18.70 -9.76
CA THR A 463 7.72 -17.46 -9.00
C THR A 463 9.05 -16.94 -8.45
N GLY A 464 9.42 -15.68 -8.72
CA GLY A 464 10.54 -14.99 -8.06
C GLY A 464 10.25 -14.61 -6.61
N LEU A 465 9.56 -15.50 -5.89
CA LEU A 465 9.34 -15.50 -4.46
C LEU A 465 10.38 -16.39 -3.80
N ARG A 466 10.84 -15.99 -2.61
CA ARG A 466 11.68 -16.84 -1.77
C ARG A 466 10.91 -18.09 -1.33
N ALA A 467 11.60 -19.21 -1.15
CA ALA A 467 10.99 -20.50 -0.86
C ALA A 467 10.18 -20.53 0.45
N ASP A 468 10.62 -19.83 1.50
CA ASP A 468 9.90 -19.65 2.77
C ASP A 468 8.65 -18.78 2.63
N TRP A 469 8.69 -17.70 1.84
CA TRP A 469 7.52 -16.88 1.52
C TRP A 469 6.48 -17.68 0.74
N TRP A 470 6.93 -18.45 -0.26
CA TRP A 470 6.06 -19.37 -0.98
C TRP A 470 5.44 -20.41 -0.03
N ALA A 471 6.25 -21.07 0.80
CA ALA A 471 5.77 -22.05 1.77
C ALA A 471 4.75 -21.46 2.76
N TYR A 472 4.99 -20.24 3.24
CA TYR A 472 4.08 -19.52 4.12
C TYR A 472 2.74 -19.23 3.44
N ILE A 473 2.78 -18.69 2.22
CA ILE A 473 1.57 -18.39 1.44
C ILE A 473 0.78 -19.68 1.20
N GLN A 474 1.44 -20.76 0.76
CA GLN A 474 0.77 -22.05 0.53
C GLN A 474 0.17 -22.63 1.82
N HIS A 475 0.89 -22.55 2.94
CA HIS A 475 0.38 -22.98 4.23
C HIS A 475 -0.87 -22.18 4.64
N LYS A 476 -0.84 -20.85 4.48
CA LYS A 476 -1.95 -19.97 4.82
C LYS A 476 -3.18 -20.16 3.92
N ILE A 477 -2.98 -20.40 2.62
CA ILE A 477 -4.06 -20.72 1.69
C ILE A 477 -4.68 -22.10 2.00
N GLY A 478 -3.84 -23.08 2.36
CA GLY A 478 -4.28 -24.44 2.68
C GLY A 478 -5.04 -24.55 4.01
N LEU A 479 -4.76 -23.65 4.96
CA LEU A 479 -5.58 -23.45 6.14
C LEU A 479 -6.90 -22.81 5.71
N GLN A 480 -7.86 -23.65 5.33
CA GLN A 480 -9.22 -23.19 5.05
C GLN A 480 -9.74 -22.33 6.22
N PRO A 481 -10.60 -21.34 5.95
CA PRO A 481 -11.29 -20.57 6.98
C PRO A 481 -12.29 -21.48 7.71
N GLN A 482 -11.78 -22.41 8.51
CA GLN A 482 -12.59 -23.06 9.52
C GLN A 482 -13.03 -21.95 10.47
N THR A 483 -14.34 -21.82 10.61
CA THR A 483 -15.11 -20.75 11.27
C THR A 483 -14.84 -20.59 12.77
N ASN A 484 -13.73 -21.10 13.28
CA ASN A 484 -13.34 -20.93 14.66
C ASN A 484 -12.47 -19.67 14.75
N ASN A 485 -12.95 -18.71 15.54
CA ASN A 485 -12.27 -17.49 16.02
C ASN A 485 -10.93 -17.76 16.75
N GLY A 486 -10.32 -18.93 16.59
CA GLY A 486 -8.97 -19.19 17.04
C GLY A 486 -8.05 -18.26 16.27
N GLN A 487 -7.32 -17.42 17.02
CA GLN A 487 -6.23 -16.59 16.52
C GLN A 487 -5.20 -17.48 15.83
N HIS A 488 -5.42 -17.80 14.55
CA HIS A 488 -4.38 -18.37 13.73
C HIS A 488 -3.31 -17.31 13.58
N GLY A 489 -2.14 -17.64 14.08
CA GLY A 489 -1.06 -16.69 14.22
C GLY A 489 -0.70 -15.98 12.93
N GLY A 490 -0.80 -14.66 12.94
CA GLY A 490 -0.55 -13.84 11.75
C GLY A 490 0.94 -13.66 11.44
N LEU A 491 1.23 -12.89 10.40
CA LEU A 491 2.61 -12.54 10.01
C LEU A 491 3.40 -11.89 11.16
N SER A 492 2.71 -11.18 12.06
CA SER A 492 3.30 -10.59 13.27
C SER A 492 3.97 -11.61 14.19
N GLU A 493 3.53 -12.88 14.19
CA GLU A 493 4.16 -13.94 14.98
C GLU A 493 5.47 -14.44 14.39
N CYS A 494 5.76 -14.06 13.14
CA CYS A 494 7.03 -14.37 12.49
C CYS A 494 8.08 -13.28 12.79
N ILE A 495 7.71 -12.18 13.44
CA ILE A 495 8.61 -11.14 13.92
C ILE A 495 9.30 -11.60 15.19
N GLN A 496 10.62 -11.55 15.19
CA GLN A 496 11.48 -11.72 16.36
C GLN A 496 11.98 -10.34 16.80
N TRP A 497 11.91 -10.08 18.10
CA TRP A 497 12.35 -8.83 18.73
C TRP A 497 13.05 -9.14 20.05
N SER A 498 13.64 -8.12 20.68
CA SER A 498 14.29 -8.25 21.99
C SER A 498 13.43 -7.59 23.08
N ASN A 499 13.71 -7.84 24.36
CA ASN A 499 12.97 -7.23 25.49
C ASN A 499 11.45 -7.47 25.38
N HIS A 500 11.03 -8.75 25.48
CA HIS A 500 9.62 -9.14 25.37
C HIS A 500 8.78 -8.69 26.58
N GLU A 501 9.45 -8.35 27.68
CA GLU A 501 8.90 -7.84 28.92
C GLU A 501 8.29 -6.44 28.74
N GLU A 502 8.95 -5.55 27.99
CA GLU A 502 8.46 -4.18 27.76
C GLU A 502 7.75 -4.03 26.41
N TYR A 503 8.10 -4.86 25.41
CA TYR A 503 7.59 -4.73 24.05
C TYR A 503 6.75 -5.92 23.60
N ASP A 504 5.68 -5.62 22.86
CA ASP A 504 4.85 -6.58 22.13
C ASP A 504 5.03 -6.34 20.63
N VAL A 505 5.68 -7.28 19.93
CA VAL A 505 6.03 -7.17 18.51
C VAL A 505 6.82 -5.87 18.22
N GLY A 506 7.74 -5.51 19.12
CA GLY A 506 8.52 -4.27 19.03
C GLY A 506 7.76 -2.99 19.37
N ILE A 507 6.54 -3.05 19.94
CA ILE A 507 5.76 -1.89 20.37
C ILE A 507 5.62 -1.86 21.88
N SER A 508 5.87 -0.72 22.52
CA SER A 508 5.83 -0.53 23.97
C SER A 508 4.47 -0.91 24.55
N ARG A 509 4.46 -1.91 25.45
CA ARG A 509 3.24 -2.38 26.14
C ARG A 509 2.59 -1.28 26.98
N LEU A 510 3.39 -0.38 27.55
CA LEU A 510 2.89 0.75 28.31
C LEU A 510 2.15 1.74 27.41
N TRP A 511 2.70 2.02 26.23
CA TRP A 511 2.07 2.91 25.27
C TRP A 511 0.80 2.31 24.65
N LEU A 512 0.78 1.00 24.36
CA LEU A 512 -0.43 0.30 23.91
C LEU A 512 -1.60 0.52 24.87
N LYS A 513 -1.37 0.35 26.19
CA LYS A 513 -2.39 0.63 27.22
C LYS A 513 -2.86 2.09 27.26
N ARG A 514 -2.01 3.04 26.85
CA ARG A 514 -2.35 4.47 26.82
C ARG A 514 -3.29 4.76 25.64
N ILE A 515 -2.95 4.27 24.45
CA ILE A 515 -3.69 4.57 23.22
C ILE A 515 -5.05 3.86 23.16
N GLU A 516 -5.27 2.78 23.92
CA GLU A 516 -6.59 2.14 24.07
C GLU A 516 -7.69 3.13 24.48
N ARG A 517 -7.33 4.17 25.23
CA ARG A 517 -8.27 5.20 25.71
C ARG A 517 -8.48 6.35 24.72
N GLU A 518 -7.74 6.39 23.62
CA GLU A 518 -7.79 7.46 22.62
C GLU A 518 -8.82 7.22 21.49
N GLY A 519 -9.58 6.13 21.53
CA GLY A 519 -10.57 5.80 20.51
C GLY A 519 -9.96 5.64 19.11
N ASP A 520 -10.56 6.24 18.09
CA ASP A 520 -10.10 6.13 16.70
C ASP A 520 -8.67 6.67 16.49
N SER A 521 -8.26 7.67 17.26
CA SER A 521 -6.88 8.18 17.26
C SER A 521 -5.90 7.10 17.70
N GLY A 522 -6.24 6.37 18.76
CA GLY A 522 -5.42 5.26 19.25
C GLY A 522 -5.30 4.13 18.24
N VAL A 523 -6.41 3.79 17.56
CA VAL A 523 -6.41 2.78 16.48
C VAL A 523 -5.51 3.21 15.32
N ALA A 524 -5.58 4.48 14.90
CA ALA A 524 -4.71 5.01 13.85
C ALA A 524 -3.23 4.97 14.23
N LYS A 525 -2.89 5.38 15.46
CA LYS A 525 -1.53 5.33 15.99
C LYS A 525 -0.99 3.90 16.02
N LEU A 526 -1.81 2.93 16.46
CA LEU A 526 -1.44 1.52 16.47
C LEU A 526 -1.18 0.99 15.05
N THR A 527 -2.05 1.34 14.10
CA THR A 527 -1.86 0.95 12.69
C THR A 527 -0.53 1.50 12.15
N ILE A 528 -0.23 2.77 12.40
CA ILE A 528 1.01 3.41 11.94
C ILE A 528 2.25 2.81 12.63
N ALA A 529 2.17 2.54 13.94
CA ALA A 529 3.24 1.85 14.67
C ALA A 529 3.54 0.47 14.08
N ARG A 530 2.51 -0.31 13.75
CA ARG A 530 2.67 -1.62 13.08
C ARG A 530 3.30 -1.48 11.70
N ARG A 531 2.89 -0.48 10.91
CA ARG A 531 3.51 -0.20 9.60
C ARG A 531 4.99 0.12 9.74
N TYR A 532 5.34 0.99 10.69
CA TYR A 532 6.75 1.31 10.98
C TYR A 532 7.55 0.07 11.38
N VAL A 533 7.01 -0.77 12.28
CA VAL A 533 7.66 -2.03 12.66
C VAL A 533 7.95 -2.90 11.44
N PHE A 534 6.98 -3.07 10.54
CA PHE A 534 7.19 -3.84 9.30
C PHE A 534 8.18 -3.18 8.34
N ALA A 535 8.18 -1.85 8.23
CA ALA A 535 9.13 -1.11 7.39
C ALA A 535 10.57 -1.13 7.95
N CYS A 536 10.73 -1.39 9.25
CA CYS A 536 12.02 -1.50 9.92
C CYS A 536 12.49 -2.95 10.12
N VAL A 537 11.72 -3.94 9.67
CA VAL A 537 12.21 -5.31 9.58
C VAL A 537 13.40 -5.30 8.59
N ILE A 538 14.50 -5.96 8.97
CA ILE A 538 15.71 -5.98 8.13
C ILE A 538 15.35 -6.41 6.71
N SER A 539 15.78 -5.67 5.67
CA SER A 539 15.35 -5.88 4.28
C SER A 539 15.60 -7.29 3.76
N ASN A 540 16.63 -7.97 4.27
CA ASN A 540 16.89 -9.38 3.96
C ASN A 540 15.74 -10.30 4.40
N SER A 541 14.93 -9.92 5.37
CA SER A 541 13.72 -10.66 5.77
C SER A 541 12.61 -10.60 4.72
N ILE A 542 12.61 -9.58 3.86
CA ILE A 542 11.54 -9.31 2.88
C ILE A 542 11.92 -9.87 1.51
N SER A 543 13.05 -9.43 0.92
CA SER A 543 13.44 -9.78 -0.46
C SER A 543 14.85 -10.36 -0.62
N GLY A 544 15.64 -10.44 0.45
CA GLY A 544 17.00 -10.99 0.44
C GLY A 544 17.06 -12.51 0.61
N SER A 545 18.29 -13.05 0.72
CA SER A 545 18.47 -14.46 1.07
C SER A 545 17.87 -14.77 2.44
N TRP A 546 17.36 -15.99 2.63
CA TRP A 546 16.85 -16.40 3.93
C TRP A 546 17.99 -16.31 4.96
N ARG A 547 17.66 -15.75 6.12
CA ARG A 547 18.55 -15.64 7.28
C ARG A 547 17.74 -15.90 8.55
N SER A 548 18.37 -16.51 9.54
CA SER A 548 17.80 -16.61 10.88
C SER A 548 17.81 -15.24 11.58
N SER A 549 16.95 -15.06 12.58
CA SER A 549 16.92 -13.82 13.36
C SER A 549 18.24 -13.52 14.07
N ASN A 550 19.00 -14.55 14.46
CA ASN A 550 20.33 -14.36 15.04
C ASN A 550 21.36 -13.89 14.01
N GLU A 551 21.35 -14.43 12.78
CA GLU A 551 22.22 -13.96 11.70
C GLU A 551 21.88 -12.53 11.30
N MET A 552 20.59 -12.20 11.25
CA MET A 552 20.10 -10.85 10.98
C MET A 552 20.51 -9.86 12.08
N ALA A 553 20.42 -10.26 13.36
CA ALA A 553 20.90 -9.46 14.48
C ALA A 553 22.43 -9.25 14.43
N GLN A 554 23.20 -10.31 14.13
CA GLN A 554 24.66 -10.22 14.01
C GLN A 554 25.10 -9.31 12.85
N ASP A 555 24.45 -9.44 11.69
CA ASP A 555 24.71 -8.58 10.52
C ASP A 555 24.39 -7.13 10.83
N PHE A 556 23.28 -6.87 11.53
CA PHE A 556 22.91 -5.53 11.99
C PHE A 556 23.93 -4.93 12.95
N ASP A 557 24.45 -5.73 13.89
CA ASP A 557 25.52 -5.34 14.81
C ASP A 557 26.89 -5.14 14.10
N GLY A 558 26.96 -5.32 12.79
CA GLY A 558 28.20 -5.22 12.01
C GLY A 558 29.21 -6.32 12.34
N ARG A 559 28.76 -7.42 12.97
CA ARG A 559 29.62 -8.57 13.22
C ARG A 559 29.80 -9.32 11.91
N PRO A 560 31.03 -9.74 11.57
CA PRO A 560 31.23 -10.56 10.38
C PRO A 560 30.37 -11.82 10.52
N LEU A 561 29.59 -12.11 9.47
CA LEU A 561 28.88 -13.38 9.36
C LEU A 561 29.91 -14.48 9.57
N THR A 562 29.86 -15.12 10.73
CA THR A 562 30.69 -16.29 10.98
C THR A 562 30.04 -17.35 10.12
N TYR A 563 30.60 -17.56 8.92
CA TYR A 563 30.20 -18.61 8.00
C TYR A 563 30.49 -19.95 8.68
N ALA A 564 29.67 -20.31 9.65
CA ALA A 564 29.54 -21.69 10.04
C ALA A 564 29.13 -22.41 8.75
N PRO A 565 29.87 -23.46 8.34
CA PRO A 565 29.56 -24.20 7.13
C PRO A 565 28.08 -24.53 7.17
N THR A 566 27.34 -23.98 6.22
CA THR A 566 25.90 -24.01 6.13
C THR A 566 25.51 -25.48 6.29
N ARG A 567 25.05 -25.87 7.47
CA ARG A 567 24.38 -27.16 7.61
C ARG A 567 23.25 -27.07 6.60
N GLU A 568 23.28 -27.94 5.59
CA GLU A 568 22.21 -27.99 4.60
C GLU A 568 20.90 -27.94 5.38
N PRO A 569 20.04 -26.96 5.09
CA PRO A 569 18.83 -26.75 5.86
C PRO A 569 18.06 -28.07 5.82
N THR A 570 18.06 -28.78 6.94
CA THR A 570 17.28 -30.01 7.09
C THR A 570 15.86 -29.66 6.67
N ALA A 571 15.27 -30.46 5.79
CA ALA A 571 14.03 -30.19 5.04
C ALA A 571 12.77 -29.85 5.86
N LYS A 572 12.88 -29.63 7.18
CA LYS A 572 11.85 -28.96 7.97
C LYS A 572 11.60 -27.58 7.36
N ALA A 573 10.36 -27.39 6.90
CA ALA A 573 9.89 -26.19 6.21
C ALA A 573 10.47 -24.93 6.86
N GLN A 574 11.26 -24.19 6.09
CA GLN A 574 11.85 -22.93 6.55
C GLN A 574 10.71 -21.96 6.84
N ARG A 575 10.44 -21.73 8.12
CA ARG A 575 9.53 -20.69 8.57
C ARG A 575 10.12 -19.33 8.16
N ILE A 576 9.25 -18.40 7.78
CA ILE A 576 9.66 -17.00 7.59
C ILE A 576 10.21 -16.48 8.92
N ASN A 577 11.40 -15.90 8.87
CA ASN A 577 11.98 -15.17 9.99
C ASN A 577 12.00 -13.69 9.64
N LEU A 578 11.30 -12.90 10.43
CA LEU A 578 11.38 -11.44 10.40
C LEU A 578 12.11 -11.00 11.68
N PHE A 579 12.95 -9.97 11.60
CA PHE A 579 13.65 -9.44 12.77
C PHE A 579 13.61 -7.92 12.79
N ILE A 580 13.24 -7.37 13.96
CA ILE A 580 13.27 -5.93 14.24
C ILE A 580 14.38 -5.61 15.26
N PRO A 581 15.34 -4.74 14.92
CA PRO A 581 16.37 -4.29 15.86
C PRO A 581 15.79 -3.46 17.03
N ALA A 582 16.45 -3.53 18.20
CA ALA A 582 16.00 -2.86 19.43
C ALA A 582 15.82 -1.34 19.30
N HIS A 583 16.71 -0.67 18.55
CA HIS A 583 16.66 0.78 18.34
C HIS A 583 15.50 1.23 17.40
N HIS A 584 14.78 0.29 16.80
CA HIS A 584 13.55 0.50 16.04
C HIS A 584 12.29 0.09 16.83
N HIS A 585 12.40 -0.30 18.10
CA HIS A 585 11.22 -0.49 18.93
C HIS A 585 10.45 0.84 19.06
N VAL A 586 9.12 0.75 19.06
CA VAL A 586 8.23 1.91 19.09
C VAL A 586 7.83 2.22 20.54
N GLU A 587 8.20 3.41 21.01
CA GLU A 587 7.74 3.96 22.28
C GLU A 587 6.43 4.74 22.14
N SER A 588 6.29 5.51 21.06
CA SER A 588 5.06 6.24 20.79
C SER A 588 4.97 6.77 19.36
N VAL A 589 3.76 7.14 18.93
CA VAL A 589 3.47 7.74 17.63
C VAL A 589 2.69 9.04 17.81
N HIS A 590 3.12 10.09 17.10
CA HIS A 590 2.60 11.45 17.20
C HIS A 590 2.15 12.00 15.85
N PHE A 591 1.06 12.77 15.86
CA PHE A 591 0.52 13.50 14.71
C PHE A 591 0.73 15.02 14.82
N THR A 592 1.37 15.45 15.90
CA THR A 592 1.75 16.83 16.19
C THR A 592 3.24 16.88 16.48
N SER A 593 3.88 17.99 16.12
CA SER A 593 5.25 18.29 16.53
C SER A 593 5.33 18.57 18.04
N SER A 594 6.55 18.69 18.55
CA SER A 594 6.83 18.98 19.97
C SER A 594 6.29 20.33 20.46
N ASP A 595 6.08 21.30 19.56
CA ASP A 595 5.44 22.59 19.83
C ASP A 595 3.90 22.54 19.72
N GLY A 596 3.32 21.36 19.50
CA GLY A 596 1.87 21.14 19.42
C GLY A 596 1.23 21.47 18.07
N ARG A 597 2.02 21.86 17.04
CA ARG A 597 1.48 22.09 15.70
C ARG A 597 1.14 20.78 15.00
N CYS A 598 0.11 20.79 14.16
CA CYS A 598 -0.26 19.61 13.36
C CYS A 598 0.81 19.33 12.30
N LEU A 599 1.23 18.07 12.23
CA LEU A 599 2.08 17.60 11.13
C LEU A 599 1.26 17.51 9.84
N HIS A 600 1.96 17.54 8.70
CA HIS A 600 1.37 17.22 7.39
C HIS A 600 0.61 15.89 7.47
N PRO A 601 -0.59 15.76 6.87
CA PRO A 601 -1.43 14.57 7.03
C PRO A 601 -0.76 13.24 6.63
N ALA A 602 0.20 13.27 5.72
CA ALA A 602 0.97 12.09 5.32
C ALA A 602 2.10 11.71 6.30
N ILE A 603 2.42 12.56 7.28
CA ILE A 603 3.59 12.41 8.16
C ILE A 603 3.18 12.09 9.60
N ALA A 604 3.85 11.13 10.20
CA ALA A 604 3.84 10.91 11.64
C ALA A 604 5.27 10.92 12.19
N VAL A 605 5.39 11.19 13.49
CA VAL A 605 6.65 11.03 14.23
C VAL A 605 6.55 9.76 15.05
N VAL A 606 7.57 8.90 14.93
CA VAL A 606 7.74 7.70 15.77
C VAL A 606 8.89 7.96 16.74
N GLN A 607 8.59 7.91 18.03
CA GLN A 607 9.60 7.88 19.07
C GLN A 607 10.10 6.45 19.25
N THR A 608 11.41 6.23 19.16
CA THR A 608 12.06 5.00 19.59
C THR A 608 12.92 5.25 20.84
N PRO A 609 13.52 4.23 21.48
CA PRO A 609 14.39 4.45 22.64
C PRO A 609 15.60 5.35 22.36
N GLY A 610 16.03 5.42 21.11
CA GLY A 610 17.25 6.14 20.73
C GLY A 610 17.03 7.50 20.09
N ARG A 611 15.94 7.68 19.32
CA ARG A 611 15.68 8.91 18.55
C ARG A 611 14.25 8.99 18.02
N GLU A 612 13.88 10.17 17.55
CA GLU A 612 12.67 10.39 16.76
C GLU A 612 12.88 10.13 15.26
N TYR A 613 11.85 9.60 14.60
CA TYR A 613 11.81 9.38 13.16
C TYR A 613 10.58 10.02 12.53
N PHE A 614 10.77 10.69 11.40
CA PHE A 614 9.67 11.15 10.55
C PHE A 614 9.36 10.07 9.52
N ILE A 615 8.10 9.64 9.46
CA ILE A 615 7.66 8.52 8.62
C ILE A 615 6.42 8.87 7.80
N LEU A 616 6.24 8.18 6.68
CA LEU A 616 5.00 8.20 5.91
C LEU A 616 3.93 7.34 6.61
N ARG A 617 2.76 7.92 6.94
CA ARG A 617 1.70 7.21 7.69
C ARG A 617 1.16 5.98 6.97
N ASP A 618 1.11 6.02 5.64
CA ASP A 618 0.46 4.98 4.85
C ASP A 618 1.29 3.70 4.72
N ASN A 619 2.61 3.77 4.79
CA ASN A 619 3.48 2.59 4.64
C ASN A 619 4.60 2.46 5.69
N GLY A 620 4.74 3.41 6.62
CA GLY A 620 5.71 3.34 7.71
C GLY A 620 7.15 3.70 7.34
N MET A 621 7.42 4.09 6.08
CA MET A 621 8.78 4.34 5.60
C MET A 621 9.36 5.65 6.14
N GLN A 622 10.63 5.62 6.54
CA GLN A 622 11.35 6.76 7.13
C GLN A 622 11.76 7.79 6.06
N VAL A 623 11.35 9.04 6.24
CA VAL A 623 11.69 10.20 5.38
C VAL A 623 12.54 11.25 6.09
N GLY A 624 12.85 11.04 7.37
CA GLY A 624 13.65 11.93 8.19
C GLY A 624 13.95 11.37 9.58
N CYS A 625 14.73 12.09 10.37
CA CYS A 625 15.02 11.77 11.77
C CYS A 625 15.17 13.04 12.61
N GLU A 626 15.30 12.88 13.93
CA GLU A 626 15.43 13.97 14.90
C GLU A 626 16.54 14.98 14.53
N GLU A 627 17.70 14.50 14.09
CA GLU A 627 18.88 15.34 13.89
C GLU A 627 18.85 16.12 12.57
N GLU A 628 18.23 15.56 11.53
CA GLU A 628 18.24 16.11 10.17
C GLU A 628 16.87 16.71 9.79
N GLY A 629 15.83 16.45 10.58
CA GLY A 629 14.45 16.71 10.21
C GLY A 629 14.01 15.83 9.03
N ILE A 630 12.97 16.27 8.33
CA ILE A 630 12.56 15.69 7.05
C ILE A 630 13.57 16.05 5.96
N ALA A 631 14.01 15.06 5.19
CA ALA A 631 14.95 15.28 4.10
C ALA A 631 14.40 16.29 3.08
N SER A 632 15.27 17.12 2.51
CA SER A 632 14.87 18.24 1.64
C SER A 632 14.00 17.85 0.46
N VAL A 633 14.31 16.73 -0.19
CA VAL A 633 13.50 16.20 -1.30
C VAL A 633 12.08 15.86 -0.85
N TRP A 634 11.91 15.33 0.37
CA TRP A 634 10.59 15.02 0.91
C TRP A 634 9.85 16.26 1.39
N MET A 635 10.55 17.27 1.92
CA MET A 635 9.95 18.57 2.22
C MET A 635 9.29 19.19 0.99
N GLU A 636 9.99 19.15 -0.16
CA GLU A 636 9.48 19.64 -1.43
C GLU A 636 8.28 18.82 -1.93
N ILE A 637 8.40 17.49 -1.94
CA ILE A 637 7.32 16.57 -2.36
C ILE A 637 6.05 16.76 -1.52
N LEU A 638 6.20 16.92 -0.22
CA LEU A 638 5.09 17.00 0.73
C LEU A 638 4.57 18.43 0.93
N GLY A 639 5.35 19.46 0.57
CA GLY A 639 5.03 20.85 0.88
C GLY A 639 5.07 21.15 2.37
N CYS A 640 6.01 20.57 3.11
CA CYS A 640 6.17 20.77 4.55
C CYS A 640 7.58 21.26 4.90
N ASN A 641 7.74 21.82 6.10
CA ASN A 641 9.04 22.23 6.62
C ASN A 641 9.83 21.06 7.24
N GLN A 642 11.02 21.33 7.75
CA GLN A 642 11.92 20.32 8.33
C GLN A 642 11.32 19.59 9.55
N ASN A 643 10.36 20.22 10.24
CA ASN A 643 9.65 19.65 11.38
C ASN A 643 8.38 18.91 10.96
N GLY A 644 8.12 18.77 9.65
CA GLY A 644 6.92 18.14 9.11
C GLY A 644 5.65 18.95 9.20
N CYS A 645 5.71 20.23 9.56
CA CYS A 645 4.54 21.11 9.58
C CYS A 645 4.29 21.69 8.19
N VAL A 646 3.02 21.86 7.82
CA VAL A 646 2.65 22.52 6.56
C VAL A 646 3.02 23.99 6.63
N HIS A 647 3.60 24.54 5.55
CA HIS A 647 3.79 25.99 5.46
C HIS A 647 2.41 26.67 5.42
N PRO A 648 2.14 27.65 6.31
CA PRO A 648 0.88 28.38 6.30
C PRO A 648 0.66 29.17 5.00
#